data_AF-A0A5Z1DT38-F1
#
_entry.id   AF-A0A5Z1DT38-F1
#
_cell.length_a   1.000
_cell.length_b   1.000
_cell.length_c   1.000
_cell.angle_alpha   90.00
_cell.angle_beta   90.00
_cell.angle_gamma   90.00
#
_symmetry.space_group_name_H-M   'P 1'
#
loop_
_entity.id
_entity.type
_entity.pdbx_description
1 polymer ?
#
loop_
_entity_poly.entity_id
_entity_poly.type
_entity_poly.pdbx_seq_one_letter_code
_entity_poly.pdbx_strand_id
1 'polypeptide(L)'
;MLDINKIKKENLINTKENKNELLEYLKLNFPQTIKDGQVDLKAIAMLLGLNNKEIRGYELSFTGKALANALYDTPNTKELKFHKSLSKNFETTKNAIIKGDNLHALKLLKSAYYEKIKMIYIDPPYNTKNDKFIYNDDFVKEHKKLLIEVGLLEITEEGEEIRSEILNFFINTRGDRSHSAWLGFMLPRLKLARDLLREDGVIFISIDDNEQANLKILCDEIFGEENFVANIVWHKKDNASFLGKNIVDLIEYILIYRKSETFEGTRDALIDPKGHRELIIKSSNVSERILDKNFCIFENGKFNGLLKRGEYGSKQFNIEILKDVEITNGIAKDDIQIKGRFCWSQQKIDNEIKQGGKIEIKSIKGMKPIFYKNFGKDIPFRPMRNLLSKKIEEDVYTNNDAAEEIKKIFELPIFNYSKPSKLIKKFIKNVTKNDDIILDFFAGSGTTAQAVMELNAEDNGNRKFILVQLDEKIDENKSKVAYDFCKNELGSENPVISDITIERVKRAGEKILKENRDKNLDLGFKVFSLVEKPELTKDELNTLNLKYHENLSPYEKALNLALLNGKTLDKDLKMILKDKLYECEDCFYIVNCDDEVLDFLRKTQNENVYINGYDDINLEDYLNLESFLKERLKMVY
;
A
#
# COMPACT_ATOMS: atom_id res chain seq x y z
N MET A 1 57.58 -36.64 0.91
CA MET A 1 56.21 -37.04 0.57
C MET A 1 55.28 -36.38 1.55
N LEU A 2 54.52 -35.37 1.12
CA LEU A 2 53.54 -34.68 1.95
C LEU A 2 52.21 -35.43 1.87
N ASP A 3 51.69 -35.79 3.03
CA ASP A 3 50.51 -36.62 3.24
C ASP A 3 49.21 -35.86 2.87
N ILE A 4 48.57 -36.30 1.77
CA ILE A 4 47.35 -35.71 1.20
C ILE A 4 46.16 -35.76 2.18
N ASN A 5 46.20 -36.61 3.22
CA ASN A 5 45.13 -36.68 4.23
C ASN A 5 45.20 -35.58 5.30
N LYS A 6 46.32 -34.83 5.39
CA LYS A 6 46.43 -33.68 6.30
C LYS A 6 45.79 -32.39 5.74
N ILE A 7 45.60 -32.30 4.42
CA ILE A 7 44.96 -31.14 3.76
C ILE A 7 43.42 -31.20 3.86
N LYS A 8 42.85 -32.36 4.19
CA LYS A 8 41.38 -32.52 4.35
C LYS A 8 40.83 -32.15 5.73
N LYS A 9 41.63 -31.57 6.63
CA LYS A 9 41.21 -31.28 8.03
C LYS A 9 41.17 -29.81 8.44
N GLU A 10 41.43 -28.86 7.54
CA GLU A 10 41.44 -27.42 7.90
C GLU A 10 40.32 -26.55 7.31
N ASN A 11 39.30 -27.11 6.65
CA ASN A 11 38.12 -26.34 6.23
C ASN A 11 36.80 -26.99 6.64
N LEU A 12 36.70 -27.42 7.91
CA LEU A 12 35.41 -27.54 8.58
C LEU A 12 35.05 -26.17 9.17
N ILE A 13 34.63 -25.25 8.30
CA ILE A 13 33.94 -24.04 8.74
C ILE A 13 32.57 -24.47 9.27
N ASN A 14 32.46 -24.31 10.57
CA ASN A 14 31.29 -24.40 11.42
C ASN A 14 30.03 -23.85 10.71
N THR A 15 29.07 -24.70 10.37
CA THR A 15 27.71 -24.33 9.94
C THR A 15 26.89 -23.87 11.14
N LYS A 16 27.27 -22.72 11.71
CA LYS A 16 26.34 -21.84 12.42
C LYS A 16 25.99 -20.70 11.47
N GLU A 17 24.70 -20.39 11.38
CA GLU A 17 24.11 -19.31 10.59
C GLU A 17 24.84 -17.98 10.82
N ASN A 18 25.88 -17.70 10.04
CA ASN A 18 26.36 -16.34 9.86
C ASN A 18 25.40 -15.69 8.87
N LYS A 19 24.42 -14.95 9.40
CA LYS A 19 23.66 -13.98 8.60
C LYS A 19 24.68 -13.05 7.94
N ASN A 20 24.78 -13.13 6.62
CA ASN A 20 25.68 -12.26 5.87
C ASN A 20 25.05 -10.86 5.86
N GLU A 21 25.57 -9.95 6.67
CA GLU A 21 25.05 -8.58 6.82
C GLU A 21 24.97 -7.83 5.48
N LEU A 22 25.92 -8.08 4.58
CA LEU A 22 25.89 -7.52 3.23
C LEU A 22 24.73 -8.10 2.40
N LEU A 23 24.47 -9.41 2.51
CA LEU A 23 23.36 -10.05 1.82
C LEU A 23 22.01 -9.51 2.31
N GLU A 24 21.86 -9.35 3.62
CA GLU A 24 20.63 -8.80 4.21
C GLU A 24 20.47 -7.31 3.87
N TYR A 25 21.55 -6.53 3.89
CA TYR A 25 21.54 -5.14 3.43
C TYR A 25 21.15 -5.02 1.95
N LEU A 26 21.68 -5.88 1.09
CA LEU A 26 21.36 -5.91 -0.33
C LEU A 26 19.91 -6.34 -0.57
N LYS A 27 19.41 -7.37 0.12
CA LYS A 27 17.98 -7.76 0.07
C LYS A 27 17.05 -6.63 0.50
N LEU A 28 17.41 -5.92 1.57
CA LEU A 28 16.59 -4.86 2.14
C LEU A 28 16.58 -3.61 1.24
N ASN A 29 17.76 -3.10 0.89
CA ASN A 29 17.93 -1.79 0.25
C ASN A 29 17.97 -1.86 -1.28
N PHE A 30 18.48 -2.97 -1.84
CA PHE A 30 18.70 -3.14 -3.27
C PHE A 30 18.24 -4.53 -3.75
N PRO A 31 16.96 -4.93 -3.56
CA PRO A 31 16.48 -6.28 -3.86
C PRO A 31 16.71 -6.69 -5.32
N GLN A 32 16.78 -5.73 -6.25
CA GLN A 32 17.17 -5.96 -7.64
C GLN A 32 18.56 -6.61 -7.80
N THR A 33 19.38 -6.62 -6.73
CA THR A 33 20.69 -7.27 -6.68
C THR A 33 20.65 -8.74 -6.30
N ILE A 34 19.47 -9.29 -6.03
CA ILE A 34 19.28 -10.68 -5.61
C ILE A 34 18.34 -11.37 -6.59
N LYS A 35 18.75 -12.52 -7.12
CA LYS A 35 17.95 -13.33 -8.06
C LYS A 35 18.04 -14.80 -7.70
N ASP A 36 16.88 -15.48 -7.62
CA ASP A 36 16.77 -16.89 -7.25
C ASP A 36 17.52 -17.25 -5.93
N GLY A 37 17.52 -16.33 -4.97
CA GLY A 37 18.22 -16.48 -3.69
C GLY A 37 19.75 -16.36 -3.76
N GLN A 38 20.31 -15.95 -4.90
CA GLN A 38 21.74 -15.71 -5.08
C GLN A 38 22.01 -14.22 -5.35
N VAL A 39 23.21 -13.78 -4.99
CA VAL A 39 23.67 -12.42 -5.26
C VAL A 39 23.94 -12.25 -6.76
N ASP A 40 23.22 -11.35 -7.41
CA ASP A 40 23.48 -10.91 -8.77
C ASP A 40 24.62 -9.87 -8.76
N LEU A 41 25.84 -10.40 -8.90
CA LEU A 41 27.07 -9.61 -8.98
C LEU A 41 27.03 -8.57 -10.11
N LYS A 42 26.17 -8.73 -11.12
CA LYS A 42 26.02 -7.77 -12.23
C LYS A 42 25.12 -6.61 -11.86
N ALA A 43 24.03 -6.87 -11.14
CA ALA A 43 23.19 -5.81 -10.59
C ALA A 43 23.96 -4.97 -9.55
N ILE A 44 24.82 -5.59 -8.75
CA ILE A 44 25.77 -4.87 -7.87
C ILE A 44 26.77 -4.08 -8.70
N ALA A 45 27.37 -4.69 -9.73
CA ALA A 45 28.30 -4.00 -10.62
C ALA A 45 27.63 -2.79 -11.31
N MET A 46 26.35 -2.90 -11.67
CA MET A 46 25.57 -1.81 -12.28
C MET A 46 25.27 -0.69 -11.28
N LEU A 47 24.92 -1.01 -10.03
CA LEU A 47 24.82 -0.04 -8.92
C LEU A 47 26.16 0.66 -8.64
N LEU A 48 27.27 -0.05 -8.83
CA LEU A 48 28.63 0.46 -8.64
C LEU A 48 29.24 1.11 -9.90
N GLY A 49 28.50 1.19 -11.02
CA GLY A 49 28.96 1.80 -12.28
C GLY A 49 30.01 1.00 -13.07
N LEU A 50 30.19 -0.28 -12.78
CA LEU A 50 31.14 -1.17 -13.46
C LEU A 50 30.51 -1.71 -14.76
N ASN A 51 30.78 -1.01 -15.86
CA ASN A 51 30.33 -1.39 -17.20
C ASN A 51 30.97 -2.71 -17.68
N ASN A 52 30.18 -3.78 -17.84
CA ASN A 52 30.52 -4.92 -18.68
C ASN A 52 29.31 -5.39 -19.50
N LYS A 53 29.50 -5.46 -20.82
CA LYS A 53 28.51 -5.93 -21.81
C LYS A 53 28.24 -7.43 -21.66
N GLU A 54 26.95 -7.76 -21.78
CA GLU A 54 26.34 -9.08 -22.06
C GLU A 54 26.54 -10.23 -21.04
N ILE A 55 25.61 -10.31 -20.07
CA ILE A 55 24.55 -11.36 -20.04
C ILE A 55 23.35 -10.68 -19.32
N ARG A 56 22.25 -10.43 -20.02
CA ARG A 56 21.02 -9.91 -19.39
C ARG A 56 20.20 -11.09 -18.88
N GLY A 57 19.85 -11.09 -17.59
CA GLY A 57 18.83 -12.00 -17.06
C GLY A 57 17.44 -11.62 -17.58
N TYR A 58 16.40 -12.37 -17.19
CA TYR A 58 15.01 -11.94 -17.43
C TYR A 58 14.75 -10.53 -16.88
N GLU A 59 14.26 -9.64 -17.73
CA GLU A 59 13.87 -8.26 -17.42
C GLU A 59 12.76 -7.83 -18.39
N LEU A 60 11.73 -7.12 -17.90
CA LEU A 60 10.81 -6.39 -18.76
C LEU A 60 11.44 -5.06 -19.18
N SER A 61 11.88 -4.99 -20.43
CA SER A 61 12.41 -3.76 -21.04
C SER A 61 11.32 -3.03 -21.82
N PHE A 62 11.26 -1.71 -21.68
CA PHE A 62 10.34 -0.84 -22.41
C PHE A 62 10.94 0.53 -22.69
N THR A 63 10.35 1.23 -23.65
CA THR A 63 10.87 2.50 -24.16
C THR A 63 10.79 3.61 -23.11
N GLY A 64 11.95 4.16 -22.75
CA GLY A 64 12.09 5.22 -21.74
C GLY A 64 12.07 4.75 -20.29
N LYS A 65 12.31 3.45 -20.03
CA LYS A 65 12.52 2.90 -18.67
C LYS A 65 13.66 3.62 -17.90
N ALA A 66 14.76 3.95 -18.58
CA ALA A 66 15.88 4.68 -17.97
C ALA A 66 15.46 6.10 -17.53
N LEU A 67 14.71 6.82 -18.37
CA LEU A 67 14.18 8.14 -18.04
C LEU A 67 13.19 8.07 -16.87
N ALA A 68 12.31 7.07 -16.85
CA ALA A 68 11.38 6.84 -15.74
C ALA A 68 12.11 6.55 -14.41
N ASN A 69 13.23 5.82 -14.46
CA ASN A 69 14.09 5.64 -13.29
C ASN A 69 14.76 6.94 -12.85
N ALA A 70 15.31 7.72 -13.78
CA ALA A 70 15.93 9.00 -13.45
C ALA A 70 14.91 9.99 -12.84
N LEU A 71 13.65 9.98 -13.31
CA LEU A 71 12.58 10.78 -12.72
C LEU A 71 12.30 10.46 -11.25
N TYR A 72 12.55 9.23 -10.80
CA TYR A 72 12.44 8.88 -9.37
C TYR A 72 13.50 9.60 -8.53
N ASP A 73 14.72 9.75 -9.07
CA ASP A 73 15.87 10.35 -8.37
C ASP A 73 15.90 11.88 -8.43
N THR A 74 15.06 12.52 -9.27
CA THR A 74 15.04 14.00 -9.31
C THR A 74 14.52 14.59 -8.00
N PRO A 75 15.06 15.73 -7.53
CA PRO A 75 14.68 16.33 -6.26
C PRO A 75 13.21 16.77 -6.24
N ASN A 76 12.67 16.96 -5.03
CA ASN A 76 11.36 17.58 -4.86
C ASN A 76 11.46 19.09 -5.15
N THR A 77 10.61 19.57 -6.05
CA THR A 77 10.51 20.97 -6.47
C THR A 77 9.24 21.65 -6.00
N LYS A 78 8.38 20.94 -5.23
CA LYS A 78 7.09 21.47 -4.78
C LYS A 78 7.06 21.73 -3.27
N GLU A 79 6.17 22.63 -2.89
CA GLU A 79 5.75 22.93 -1.51
C GLU A 79 4.23 22.78 -1.36
N LEU A 80 3.77 22.60 -0.13
CA LEU A 80 2.35 22.58 0.21
C LEU A 80 1.82 23.98 0.48
N LYS A 81 0.69 24.30 -0.15
CA LYS A 81 -0.17 25.44 0.16
C LYS A 81 -1.45 24.93 0.82
N PHE A 82 -1.86 25.52 1.95
CA PHE A 82 -2.98 25.07 2.77
C PHE A 82 -4.29 25.76 2.40
N HIS A 83 -5.35 24.98 2.18
CA HIS A 83 -6.67 25.47 1.80
C HIS A 83 -7.65 25.34 2.96
N LYS A 84 -7.66 26.36 3.83
CA LYS A 84 -8.54 26.40 5.01
C LYS A 84 -10.03 26.29 4.67
N SER A 85 -10.49 26.93 3.60
CA SER A 85 -11.90 26.89 3.15
C SER A 85 -12.37 25.53 2.66
N LEU A 86 -11.45 24.73 2.11
CA LEU A 86 -11.75 23.37 1.62
C LEU A 86 -11.64 22.31 2.72
N SER A 87 -10.94 22.63 3.81
CA SER A 87 -10.69 21.73 4.94
C SER A 87 -11.87 21.64 5.90
N LYS A 88 -11.96 20.53 6.64
CA LYS A 88 -13.00 20.29 7.65
C LYS A 88 -12.34 19.92 8.98
N ASN A 89 -12.75 20.56 10.08
CA ASN A 89 -12.21 20.32 11.43
C ASN A 89 -10.67 20.30 11.49
N PHE A 90 -10.03 21.17 10.71
CA PHE A 90 -8.60 21.12 10.42
C PHE A 90 -7.69 21.31 11.65
N GLU A 91 -8.19 21.93 12.72
CA GLU A 91 -7.46 22.14 13.97
C GLU A 91 -7.19 20.84 14.75
N THR A 92 -8.00 19.80 14.53
CA THR A 92 -7.93 18.55 15.33
C THR A 92 -7.69 17.30 14.49
N THR A 93 -7.93 17.40 13.19
CA THR A 93 -7.84 16.26 12.29
C THR A 93 -6.40 15.84 12.00
N LYS A 94 -6.23 14.54 11.80
CA LYS A 94 -4.99 13.88 11.40
C LYS A 94 -4.99 13.44 9.95
N ASN A 95 -6.05 13.74 9.20
CA ASN A 95 -6.22 13.33 7.82
C ASN A 95 -5.81 14.45 6.85
N ALA A 96 -5.31 14.06 5.67
CA ALA A 96 -4.87 15.00 4.65
C ALA A 96 -5.39 14.63 3.25
N ILE A 97 -5.67 15.65 2.44
CA ILE A 97 -5.94 15.56 1.01
C ILE A 97 -5.00 16.52 0.29
N ILE A 98 -4.22 16.01 -0.65
CA ILE A 98 -3.26 16.79 -1.45
C ILE A 98 -3.78 16.85 -2.89
N LYS A 99 -3.97 18.07 -3.39
CA LYS A 99 -4.34 18.39 -4.76
C LYS A 99 -3.08 18.56 -5.61
N GLY A 100 -2.95 17.77 -6.66
CA GLY A 100 -1.84 17.86 -7.61
C GLY A 100 -1.32 16.51 -8.10
N ASP A 101 -0.24 16.54 -8.88
CA ASP A 101 0.39 15.33 -9.41
C ASP A 101 0.95 14.47 -8.27
N ASN A 102 0.56 13.20 -8.25
CA ASN A 102 0.99 12.23 -7.27
C ASN A 102 2.49 11.95 -7.28
N LEU A 103 3.21 12.09 -8.40
CA LEU A 103 4.66 11.95 -8.41
C LEU A 103 5.32 12.98 -7.49
N HIS A 104 4.91 14.25 -7.61
CA HIS A 104 5.44 15.32 -6.77
C HIS A 104 4.95 15.21 -5.32
N ALA A 105 3.68 14.85 -5.11
CA ALA A 105 3.16 14.63 -3.76
C ALA A 105 3.93 13.51 -3.05
N LEU A 106 4.21 12.39 -3.72
CA LEU A 106 4.97 11.27 -3.16
C LEU A 106 6.42 11.67 -2.84
N LYS A 107 7.07 12.47 -3.69
CA LYS A 107 8.41 13.00 -3.41
C LYS A 107 8.44 13.93 -2.20
N LEU A 108 7.44 14.80 -2.09
CA LEU A 108 7.27 15.68 -0.94
C LEU A 108 7.05 14.84 0.32
N LEU A 109 6.13 13.87 0.29
CA LEU A 109 5.85 12.98 1.40
C LEU A 109 7.06 12.14 1.82
N LYS A 110 7.97 11.79 0.89
CA LYS A 110 9.19 11.01 1.20
C LYS A 110 10.05 11.65 2.30
N SER A 111 10.06 12.98 2.42
CA SER A 111 10.79 13.68 3.50
C SER A 111 10.29 13.32 4.91
N ALA A 112 8.98 13.15 5.09
CA ALA A 112 8.36 12.93 6.38
C ALA A 112 7.75 11.55 6.60
N TYR A 113 7.49 10.79 5.53
CA TYR A 113 6.73 9.54 5.56
C TYR A 113 7.52 8.31 5.10
N TYR A 114 8.83 8.43 4.93
CA TYR A 114 9.71 7.27 4.66
C TYR A 114 9.46 6.18 5.71
N GLU A 115 9.07 4.99 5.25
CA GLU A 115 8.71 3.84 6.08
C GLU A 115 7.63 4.05 7.16
N LYS A 116 6.69 4.98 6.95
CA LYS A 116 5.61 5.27 7.91
C LYS A 116 4.22 4.79 7.50
N ILE A 117 4.01 4.46 6.22
CA ILE A 117 2.70 4.08 5.69
C ILE A 117 2.44 2.59 5.90
N LYS A 118 1.31 2.24 6.52
CA LYS A 118 0.94 0.84 6.73
C LYS A 118 0.37 0.22 5.47
N MET A 119 -0.58 0.92 4.85
CA MET A 119 -1.32 0.40 3.71
C MET A 119 -1.37 1.45 2.61
N ILE A 120 -1.06 1.00 1.39
CA ILE A 120 -1.34 1.77 0.17
C ILE A 120 -2.45 1.07 -0.58
N TYR A 121 -3.47 1.81 -1.00
CA TYR A 121 -4.42 1.35 -2.00
C TYR A 121 -4.38 2.32 -3.17
N ILE A 122 -4.31 1.80 -4.40
CA ILE A 122 -4.40 2.62 -5.59
C ILE A 122 -5.29 1.97 -6.66
N ASP A 123 -6.01 2.81 -7.38
CA ASP A 123 -6.81 2.47 -8.55
C ASP A 123 -6.31 3.26 -9.76
N PRO A 124 -5.12 2.92 -10.30
CA PRO A 124 -4.53 3.67 -11.42
C PRO A 124 -5.39 3.55 -12.68
N PRO A 125 -5.20 4.42 -13.69
CA PRO A 125 -5.89 4.26 -14.98
C PRO A 125 -5.51 2.94 -15.65
N TYR A 126 -6.48 2.20 -16.19
CA TYR A 126 -6.27 0.83 -16.71
C TYR A 126 -5.74 0.75 -18.15
N ASN A 127 -5.47 1.89 -18.80
CA ASN A 127 -5.04 1.97 -20.20
C ASN A 127 -6.01 1.24 -21.17
N THR A 128 -7.32 1.42 -20.97
CA THR A 128 -8.35 0.76 -21.80
C THR A 128 -8.43 1.38 -23.20
N LYS A 129 -9.06 0.68 -24.16
CA LYS A 129 -9.24 1.19 -25.53
C LYS A 129 -10.21 2.38 -25.63
N ASN A 130 -11.11 2.54 -24.66
CA ASN A 130 -12.15 3.56 -24.68
C ASN A 130 -11.72 4.84 -23.94
N ASP A 131 -10.90 4.71 -22.90
CA ASP A 131 -10.31 5.84 -22.20
C ASP A 131 -8.95 6.16 -22.84
N LYS A 132 -8.80 7.35 -23.40
CA LYS A 132 -7.47 7.75 -23.88
C LYS A 132 -6.59 7.96 -22.65
N PHE A 133 -5.56 7.14 -22.46
CA PHE A 133 -4.50 7.41 -21.49
C PHE A 133 -3.63 8.56 -22.01
N ILE A 134 -4.17 9.78 -21.94
CA ILE A 134 -3.41 10.98 -22.21
C ILE A 134 -2.80 11.38 -20.88
N TYR A 135 -1.70 10.73 -20.51
CA TYR A 135 -0.79 11.40 -19.59
C TYR A 135 -0.01 12.40 -20.43
N ASN A 136 -0.56 13.61 -20.53
CA ASN A 136 0.25 14.77 -20.83
C ASN A 136 1.17 14.96 -19.63
N ASP A 137 2.28 14.21 -19.61
CA ASP A 137 3.55 14.84 -19.26
C ASP A 137 3.75 15.94 -20.32
N ASP A 138 2.93 17.00 -20.30
CA ASP A 138 3.31 18.28 -20.87
C ASP A 138 4.56 18.63 -20.09
N PHE A 139 5.68 18.26 -20.71
CA PHE A 139 6.89 17.81 -20.04
C PHE A 139 7.12 18.63 -18.79
N VAL A 140 6.91 18.00 -17.64
CA VAL A 140 7.16 18.62 -16.34
C VAL A 140 8.53 19.29 -16.44
N LYS A 141 8.69 20.51 -15.93
CA LYS A 141 9.91 21.32 -16.11
C LYS A 141 11.19 20.51 -15.83
N GLU A 142 11.13 19.61 -14.85
CA GLU A 142 12.19 18.67 -14.46
C GLU A 142 12.42 17.57 -15.48
N HIS A 143 11.37 17.05 -16.14
CA HIS A 143 11.51 16.13 -17.25
C HIS A 143 12.17 16.81 -18.45
N LYS A 144 11.79 18.05 -18.80
CA LYS A 144 12.50 18.82 -19.83
C LYS A 144 13.96 19.04 -19.45
N LYS A 145 14.23 19.47 -18.22
CA LYS A 145 15.59 19.67 -17.70
C LYS A 145 16.41 18.39 -17.81
N LEU A 146 15.85 17.25 -17.41
CA LEU A 146 16.50 15.94 -17.56
C LEU A 146 16.78 15.63 -19.02
N LEU A 147 15.80 15.83 -19.92
CA LEU A 147 15.99 15.60 -21.36
C LEU A 147 17.08 16.49 -21.95
N ILE A 148 17.23 17.73 -21.47
CA ILE A 148 18.32 18.63 -21.84
C ILE A 148 19.67 18.12 -21.31
N GLU A 149 19.73 17.75 -20.03
CA GLU A 149 20.95 17.23 -19.38
C GLU A 149 21.46 15.95 -20.06
N VAL A 150 20.56 15.09 -20.53
CA VAL A 150 20.92 13.86 -21.26
C VAL A 150 21.09 14.06 -22.77
N GLY A 151 21.00 15.30 -23.27
CA GLY A 151 21.19 15.65 -24.68
C GLY A 151 20.09 15.16 -25.63
N LEU A 152 18.88 14.88 -25.11
CA LEU A 152 17.73 14.43 -25.89
C LEU A 152 16.83 15.57 -26.37
N LEU A 153 16.87 16.73 -25.70
CA LEU A 153 16.12 17.94 -26.01
C LEU A 153 17.06 19.15 -25.96
N GLU A 154 17.01 19.99 -26.97
CA GLU A 154 17.68 21.30 -26.99
C GLU A 154 16.62 22.39 -27.07
N ILE A 155 16.86 23.53 -26.43
CA ILE A 155 16.01 24.72 -26.53
C ILE A 155 16.84 25.82 -27.16
N THR A 156 16.40 26.36 -28.30
CA THR A 156 17.11 27.45 -28.99
C THR A 156 17.01 28.75 -28.22
N GLU A 157 17.81 29.74 -28.60
CA GLU A 157 17.73 31.10 -28.05
C GLU A 157 16.36 31.75 -28.30
N GLU A 158 15.63 31.36 -29.36
CA GLU A 158 14.24 31.79 -29.61
C GLU A 158 13.18 31.00 -28.82
N GLY A 159 13.59 30.02 -28.00
CA GLY A 159 12.70 29.18 -27.21
C GLY A 159 12.09 27.99 -27.96
N GLU A 160 12.59 27.65 -29.14
CA GLU A 160 12.12 26.50 -29.91
C GLU A 160 12.69 25.19 -29.36
N GLU A 161 11.84 24.17 -29.18
CA GLU A 161 12.24 22.83 -28.74
C GLU A 161 12.75 21.99 -29.91
N ILE A 162 14.07 21.81 -30.01
CA ILE A 162 14.70 20.87 -30.94
C ILE A 162 14.82 19.50 -30.26
N ARG A 163 14.04 18.54 -30.73
CA ARG A 163 14.05 17.17 -30.21
C ARG A 163 15.04 16.32 -31.02
N SER A 164 15.91 15.59 -30.32
CA SER A 164 16.79 14.59 -30.96
C SER A 164 15.96 13.53 -31.70
N GLU A 165 16.56 12.87 -32.71
CA GLU A 165 15.92 11.75 -33.41
C GLU A 165 15.52 10.62 -32.45
N ILE A 166 16.31 10.42 -31.38
CA ILE A 166 16.04 9.44 -30.32
C ILE A 166 14.82 9.85 -29.49
N LEU A 167 14.67 11.13 -29.13
CA LEU A 167 13.50 11.64 -28.42
C LEU A 167 12.24 11.57 -29.30
N ASN A 168 12.36 11.92 -30.58
CA ASN A 168 11.26 11.78 -31.54
C ASN A 168 10.86 10.31 -31.71
N PHE A 169 11.82 9.38 -31.79
CA PHE A 169 11.55 7.95 -31.77
C PHE A 169 10.82 7.53 -30.49
N PHE A 170 11.23 8.02 -29.31
CA PHE A 170 10.55 7.74 -28.05
C PHE A 170 9.11 8.25 -28.03
N ILE A 171 8.86 9.49 -28.45
CA ILE A 171 7.52 10.09 -28.49
C ILE A 171 6.62 9.35 -29.48
N ASN A 172 7.13 9.07 -30.68
CA ASN A 172 6.38 8.36 -31.72
C ASN A 172 6.10 6.89 -31.33
N THR A 173 7.03 6.23 -30.63
CA THR A 173 6.85 4.86 -30.14
C THR A 173 5.97 4.79 -28.89
N ARG A 174 5.89 5.89 -28.12
CA ARG A 174 5.10 6.01 -26.89
C ARG A 174 3.63 6.35 -27.09
N GLY A 175 3.16 6.55 -28.32
CA GLY A 175 1.84 7.12 -28.65
C GLY A 175 0.73 6.69 -27.68
N ASP A 176 -0.21 7.61 -27.40
CA ASP A 176 -1.22 7.77 -26.32
C ASP A 176 -1.83 6.54 -25.58
N ARG A 177 -1.47 5.32 -25.93
CA ARG A 177 -1.96 4.04 -25.38
C ARG A 177 -0.87 2.97 -25.25
N SER A 178 0.39 3.33 -25.43
CA SER A 178 1.48 2.35 -25.38
C SER A 178 1.72 1.85 -23.96
N HIS A 179 1.98 0.55 -23.82
CA HIS A 179 2.43 -0.03 -22.54
C HIS A 179 3.70 0.65 -22.01
N SER A 180 4.58 1.13 -22.89
CA SER A 180 5.80 1.85 -22.51
C SER A 180 5.50 3.20 -21.82
N ALA A 181 4.49 3.93 -22.27
CA ALA A 181 4.07 5.18 -21.63
C ALA A 181 3.46 4.90 -20.26
N TRP A 182 2.55 3.92 -20.17
CA TRP A 182 1.92 3.55 -18.91
C TRP A 182 2.92 3.02 -17.87
N LEU A 183 3.84 2.14 -18.28
CA LEU A 183 4.92 1.65 -17.43
C LEU A 183 5.87 2.77 -16.99
N GLY A 184 6.22 3.69 -17.90
CA GLY A 184 7.04 4.86 -17.57
C GLY A 184 6.38 5.79 -16.56
N PHE A 185 5.05 5.91 -16.62
CA PHE A 185 4.24 6.65 -15.66
C PHE A 185 4.17 5.96 -14.29
N MET A 186 3.93 4.65 -14.24
CA MET A 186 3.77 3.90 -13.00
C MET A 186 5.08 3.65 -12.24
N LEU A 187 6.19 3.41 -12.95
CA LEU A 187 7.48 3.02 -12.36
C LEU A 187 7.95 3.98 -11.24
N PRO A 188 8.13 5.30 -11.47
CA PRO A 188 8.66 6.18 -10.43
C PRO A 188 7.70 6.31 -9.24
N ARG A 189 6.38 6.25 -9.49
CA ARG A 189 5.34 6.33 -8.47
C ARG A 189 5.35 5.10 -7.56
N LEU A 190 5.46 3.90 -8.13
CA LEU A 190 5.56 2.66 -7.37
C LEU A 190 6.86 2.55 -6.58
N LYS A 191 7.99 3.03 -7.13
CA LYS A 191 9.25 3.12 -6.37
C LYS A 191 9.11 4.04 -5.14
N LEU A 192 8.52 5.22 -5.30
CA LEU A 192 8.25 6.11 -4.16
C LEU A 192 7.26 5.48 -3.18
N ALA A 193 6.20 4.82 -3.66
CA ALA A 193 5.26 4.12 -2.81
C ALA A 193 5.95 3.06 -1.94
N ARG A 194 6.91 2.30 -2.50
CA ARG A 194 7.73 1.34 -1.74
C ARG A 194 8.58 2.02 -0.67
N ASP A 195 9.12 3.21 -0.92
CA ASP A 195 9.89 3.97 0.09
C ASP A 195 9.02 4.42 1.26
N LEU A 196 7.76 4.75 1.02
CA LEU A 196 6.84 5.22 2.05
C LEU A 196 6.28 4.09 2.92
N LEU A 197 6.23 2.85 2.41
CA LEU A 197 5.72 1.71 3.17
C LEU A 197 6.63 1.35 4.35
N ARG A 198 6.03 1.20 5.53
CA ARG A 198 6.65 0.57 6.69
C ARG A 198 7.08 -0.86 6.34
N GLU A 199 8.02 -1.42 7.09
CA GLU A 199 8.50 -2.80 6.89
C GLU A 199 7.37 -3.84 6.79
N ASP A 200 6.39 -3.79 7.69
CA ASP A 200 5.21 -4.68 7.67
C ASP A 200 4.07 -4.14 6.80
N GLY A 201 4.37 -3.17 5.94
CA GLY A 201 3.45 -2.46 5.08
C GLY A 201 3.08 -3.25 3.82
N VAL A 202 1.94 -2.91 3.24
CA VAL A 202 1.36 -3.63 2.09
C VAL A 202 0.71 -2.66 1.10
N ILE A 203 0.85 -2.94 -0.19
CA ILE A 203 0.19 -2.21 -1.27
C ILE A 203 -0.83 -3.09 -1.99
N PHE A 204 -1.99 -2.52 -2.28
CA PHE A 204 -3.07 -3.10 -3.08
C PHE A 204 -3.22 -2.25 -4.36
N ILE A 205 -3.18 -2.89 -5.53
CA ILE A 205 -3.27 -2.21 -6.82
C ILE A 205 -4.37 -2.85 -7.66
N SER A 206 -5.46 -2.11 -7.88
CA SER A 206 -6.54 -2.53 -8.78
C SER A 206 -6.11 -2.39 -10.24
N ILE A 207 -6.44 -3.37 -11.08
CA ILE A 207 -6.10 -3.38 -12.51
C ILE A 207 -7.03 -4.30 -13.30
N ASP A 208 -7.17 -4.08 -14.61
CA ASP A 208 -7.83 -5.00 -15.54
C ASP A 208 -6.81 -5.77 -16.42
N ASP A 209 -7.31 -6.60 -17.34
CA ASP A 209 -6.47 -7.42 -18.22
C ASP A 209 -5.51 -6.63 -19.13
N ASN A 210 -5.70 -5.33 -19.38
CA ASN A 210 -4.86 -4.58 -20.33
C ASN A 210 -3.41 -4.44 -19.83
N GLU A 211 -3.24 -4.24 -18.52
CA GLU A 211 -1.93 -3.99 -17.91
C GLU A 211 -1.59 -4.95 -16.75
N GLN A 212 -2.46 -5.90 -16.40
CA GLN A 212 -2.25 -6.81 -15.27
C GLN A 212 -0.89 -7.52 -15.30
N ALA A 213 -0.48 -8.06 -16.45
CA ALA A 213 0.79 -8.76 -16.59
C ALA A 213 1.99 -7.80 -16.51
N ASN A 214 1.90 -6.64 -17.17
CA ASN A 214 2.94 -5.62 -17.18
C ASN A 214 3.16 -5.05 -15.78
N LEU A 215 2.08 -4.75 -15.06
CA LEU A 215 2.10 -4.27 -13.69
C LEU A 215 2.67 -5.32 -12.73
N LYS A 216 2.30 -6.61 -12.89
CA LYS A 216 2.85 -7.71 -12.08
C LYS A 216 4.37 -7.77 -12.20
N ILE A 217 4.89 -7.79 -13.43
CA ILE A 217 6.35 -7.89 -13.66
C ILE A 217 7.06 -6.61 -13.18
N LEU A 218 6.46 -5.43 -13.37
CA LEU A 218 7.01 -4.17 -12.84
C LEU A 218 7.05 -4.17 -11.30
N CYS A 219 6.02 -4.70 -10.64
CA CYS A 219 6.01 -4.82 -9.19
C CYS A 219 7.01 -5.86 -8.69
N ASP A 220 7.21 -6.97 -9.40
CA ASP A 220 8.28 -7.94 -9.08
C ASP A 220 9.66 -7.28 -9.11
N GLU A 221 9.91 -6.41 -10.09
CA GLU A 221 11.17 -5.64 -10.18
C GLU A 221 11.34 -4.64 -9.02
N ILE A 222 10.26 -3.95 -8.61
CA ILE A 222 10.32 -2.89 -7.60
C ILE A 222 10.32 -3.44 -6.17
N PHE A 223 9.43 -4.40 -5.88
CA PHE A 223 9.20 -4.93 -4.54
C PHE A 223 9.97 -6.23 -4.26
N GLY A 224 10.46 -6.92 -5.27
CA GLY A 224 10.97 -8.29 -5.17
C GLY A 224 9.84 -9.30 -5.37
N GLU A 225 10.10 -10.35 -6.16
CA GLU A 225 9.12 -11.40 -6.46
C GLU A 225 8.69 -12.16 -5.19
N GLU A 226 9.59 -12.35 -4.23
CA GLU A 226 9.36 -12.97 -2.92
C GLU A 226 8.41 -12.17 -2.01
N ASN A 227 8.17 -10.91 -2.36
CA ASN A 227 7.25 -10.02 -1.68
C ASN A 227 5.88 -9.94 -2.36
N PHE A 228 5.65 -10.70 -3.43
CA PHE A 228 4.32 -10.93 -3.95
C PHE A 228 3.47 -11.72 -2.94
N VAL A 229 2.31 -11.20 -2.59
CA VAL A 229 1.39 -11.82 -1.63
C VAL A 229 0.29 -12.60 -2.36
N ALA A 230 -0.43 -11.94 -3.26
CA ALA A 230 -1.54 -12.56 -3.98
C ALA A 230 -1.97 -11.74 -5.21
N ASN A 231 -2.59 -12.43 -6.17
CA ASN A 231 -3.43 -11.83 -7.20
C ASN A 231 -4.87 -12.18 -6.87
N ILE A 232 -5.66 -11.17 -6.49
CA ILE A 232 -7.07 -11.32 -6.18
C ILE A 232 -7.88 -11.15 -7.44
N VAL A 233 -8.82 -12.05 -7.68
CA VAL A 233 -9.88 -11.90 -8.68
C VAL A 233 -11.12 -11.35 -7.99
N TRP A 234 -11.52 -10.13 -8.37
CA TRP A 234 -12.72 -9.48 -7.87
C TRP A 234 -13.84 -9.55 -8.90
N HIS A 235 -14.99 -10.09 -8.50
CA HIS A 235 -16.19 -10.13 -9.32
C HIS A 235 -16.88 -8.76 -9.31
N LYS A 236 -16.61 -7.96 -10.34
CA LYS A 236 -16.98 -6.54 -10.38
C LYS A 236 -18.44 -6.26 -10.77
N LYS A 237 -19.13 -7.23 -11.38
CA LYS A 237 -20.55 -7.11 -11.76
C LYS A 237 -21.18 -8.49 -11.97
N ASP A 238 -22.46 -8.63 -11.66
CA ASP A 238 -23.18 -9.91 -11.83
C ASP A 238 -23.66 -10.14 -13.27
N ASN A 239 -24.00 -9.06 -13.98
CA ASN A 239 -24.63 -9.13 -15.29
C ASN A 239 -23.66 -8.70 -16.41
N ALA A 240 -23.61 -9.53 -17.45
CA ALA A 240 -22.92 -9.29 -18.70
C ALA A 240 -23.59 -8.20 -19.53
N SER A 241 -22.82 -7.51 -20.38
CA SER A 241 -23.44 -6.91 -21.57
C SER A 241 -23.83 -8.03 -22.54
N PHE A 242 -25.10 -8.06 -22.96
CA PHE A 242 -25.60 -8.98 -23.98
C PHE A 242 -24.92 -8.81 -25.35
N LEU A 243 -24.17 -7.72 -25.52
CA LEU A 243 -23.41 -7.39 -26.73
C LEU A 243 -21.97 -7.95 -26.71
N GLY A 244 -21.56 -8.64 -25.65
CA GLY A 244 -20.24 -9.28 -25.56
C GLY A 244 -20.11 -10.40 -26.60
N LYS A 245 -19.20 -10.26 -27.56
CA LYS A 245 -19.05 -11.22 -28.68
C LYS A 245 -18.20 -12.46 -28.36
N ASN A 246 -17.30 -12.35 -27.38
CA ASN A 246 -16.33 -13.40 -27.05
C ASN A 246 -16.59 -13.97 -25.65
N ILE A 247 -15.93 -13.41 -24.64
CA ILE A 247 -16.09 -13.78 -23.23
C ILE A 247 -16.67 -12.57 -22.51
N VAL A 248 -17.59 -12.83 -21.59
CA VAL A 248 -18.11 -11.78 -20.72
C VAL A 248 -17.04 -11.40 -19.70
N ASP A 249 -16.58 -10.17 -19.77
CA ASP A 249 -15.77 -9.56 -18.72
C ASP A 249 -16.62 -9.28 -17.48
N LEU A 250 -16.43 -10.06 -16.41
CA LEU A 250 -17.09 -9.94 -15.11
C LEU A 250 -16.10 -9.70 -13.96
N ILE A 251 -14.81 -9.64 -14.24
CA ILE A 251 -13.76 -9.65 -13.22
C ILE A 251 -12.79 -8.49 -13.40
N GLU A 252 -12.11 -8.17 -12.32
CA GLU A 252 -10.94 -7.30 -12.26
C GLU A 252 -9.93 -7.94 -11.32
N TYR A 253 -8.68 -7.50 -11.38
CA TYR A 253 -7.59 -8.02 -10.58
C TYR A 253 -7.15 -7.01 -9.54
N ILE A 254 -6.67 -7.50 -8.39
CA ILE A 254 -6.03 -6.68 -7.37
C ILE A 254 -4.74 -7.37 -6.98
N LEU A 255 -3.62 -6.75 -7.34
CA LEU A 255 -2.29 -7.23 -6.99
C LEU A 255 -1.93 -6.76 -5.59
N ILE A 256 -1.33 -7.66 -4.80
CA ILE A 256 -0.89 -7.38 -3.43
C ILE A 256 0.59 -7.67 -3.31
N TYR A 257 1.34 -6.66 -2.85
CA TYR A 257 2.75 -6.78 -2.50
C TYR A 257 2.98 -6.28 -1.08
N ARG A 258 3.82 -6.99 -0.34
CA ARG A 258 4.34 -6.53 0.96
C ARG A 258 5.66 -5.78 0.76
N LYS A 259 6.06 -4.96 1.73
CA LYS A 259 7.40 -4.34 1.74
C LYS A 259 8.48 -5.36 2.11
N SER A 260 8.26 -6.14 3.16
CA SER A 260 9.16 -7.21 3.60
C SER A 260 8.42 -8.38 4.24
N GLU A 261 9.15 -9.43 4.64
CA GLU A 261 8.62 -10.63 5.27
C GLU A 261 7.92 -10.40 6.62
N THR A 262 8.09 -9.20 7.20
CA THR A 262 7.46 -8.82 8.48
C THR A 262 5.94 -8.64 8.40
N PHE A 263 5.35 -8.58 7.20
CA PHE A 263 3.91 -8.58 7.01
C PHE A 263 3.28 -9.91 7.47
N GLU A 264 2.46 -9.85 8.53
CA GLU A 264 1.85 -11.01 9.21
C GLU A 264 0.68 -11.66 8.45
N GLY A 265 0.34 -11.17 7.26
CA GLY A 265 -0.80 -11.65 6.48
C GLY A 265 -2.13 -10.96 6.79
N THR A 266 -3.19 -11.40 6.11
CA THR A 266 -4.54 -10.82 6.22
C THR A 266 -5.36 -11.49 7.33
N ARG A 267 -6.22 -10.70 7.98
CA ARG A 267 -7.02 -11.12 9.15
C ARG A 267 -8.52 -10.93 8.88
N ASP A 268 -9.12 -11.83 8.11
CA ASP A 268 -10.47 -11.62 7.55
C ASP A 268 -11.58 -11.95 8.55
N ALA A 269 -11.58 -13.18 9.06
CA ALA A 269 -12.54 -13.65 10.04
C ALA A 269 -11.89 -14.61 11.03
N LEU A 270 -12.34 -14.61 12.29
CA LEU A 270 -11.91 -15.63 13.24
C LEU A 270 -12.30 -17.02 12.73
N ILE A 271 -11.41 -17.99 12.91
CA ILE A 271 -11.75 -19.39 12.63
C ILE A 271 -12.87 -19.80 13.60
N ASP A 272 -13.90 -20.49 13.11
CA ASP A 272 -14.91 -21.08 13.99
C ASP A 272 -14.21 -22.04 14.98
N PRO A 273 -14.24 -21.77 16.30
CA PRO A 273 -13.61 -22.64 17.29
C PRO A 273 -14.29 -24.03 17.36
N LYS A 274 -15.53 -24.16 16.86
CA LYS A 274 -16.23 -25.44 16.67
C LYS A 274 -15.97 -26.05 15.30
N GLY A 275 -15.14 -25.41 14.49
CA GLY A 275 -14.69 -25.88 13.21
C GLY A 275 -14.06 -27.26 13.33
N HIS A 276 -14.58 -28.19 12.55
CA HIS A 276 -14.11 -29.57 12.53
C HIS A 276 -13.57 -29.91 11.15
N ARG A 277 -12.68 -30.89 11.10
CA ARG A 277 -12.14 -31.42 9.85
C ARG A 277 -12.37 -32.90 9.77
N GLU A 278 -12.95 -33.33 8.67
CA GLU A 278 -13.03 -34.75 8.34
C GLU A 278 -11.63 -35.24 7.95
N LEU A 279 -11.14 -36.28 8.63
CA LEU A 279 -9.79 -36.78 8.41
C LEU A 279 -9.68 -37.60 7.12
N ILE A 280 -10.82 -37.91 6.46
CA ILE A 280 -10.87 -38.65 5.20
C ILE A 280 -11.38 -37.75 4.08
N ILE A 281 -10.66 -37.72 2.96
CA ILE A 281 -11.09 -37.02 1.74
C ILE A 281 -10.87 -37.89 0.51
N LYS A 282 -11.66 -37.66 -0.54
CA LYS A 282 -11.66 -38.47 -1.76
C LYS A 282 -10.30 -38.45 -2.49
N SER A 283 -9.61 -37.33 -2.47
CA SER A 283 -8.34 -37.11 -3.18
C SER A 283 -7.12 -37.75 -2.51
N SER A 284 -7.22 -38.15 -1.24
CA SER A 284 -6.09 -38.74 -0.52
C SER A 284 -5.85 -40.20 -0.89
N ASN A 285 -4.58 -40.62 -0.82
CA ASN A 285 -4.19 -42.02 -0.93
C ASN A 285 -4.57 -42.79 0.33
N VAL A 286 -4.83 -44.09 0.16
CA VAL A 286 -5.11 -44.99 1.28
C VAL A 286 -3.83 -45.15 2.10
N SER A 287 -3.92 -44.94 3.40
CA SER A 287 -2.82 -45.11 4.34
C SER A 287 -3.36 -45.48 5.74
N GLU A 288 -2.49 -46.04 6.57
CA GLU A 288 -2.83 -46.50 7.91
C GLU A 288 -2.61 -45.40 8.96
N ARG A 289 -3.48 -45.33 9.95
CA ARG A 289 -3.40 -44.44 11.11
C ARG A 289 -3.71 -45.21 12.37
N ILE A 290 -3.18 -44.69 13.47
CA ILE A 290 -3.47 -45.11 14.83
C ILE A 290 -4.25 -43.97 15.47
N LEU A 291 -5.49 -44.24 15.90
CA LEU A 291 -6.25 -43.31 16.70
C LEU A 291 -6.02 -43.63 18.18
N ASP A 292 -5.47 -42.66 18.92
CA ASP A 292 -5.29 -42.78 20.37
C ASP A 292 -6.66 -42.87 21.06
N LYS A 293 -6.84 -43.93 21.84
CA LYS A 293 -8.11 -44.21 22.54
C LYS A 293 -8.55 -43.10 23.49
N ASN A 294 -7.61 -42.36 24.08
CA ASN A 294 -7.92 -41.32 25.07
C ASN A 294 -8.49 -40.06 24.42
N PHE A 295 -8.31 -39.91 23.10
CA PHE A 295 -8.72 -38.74 22.34
C PHE A 295 -9.75 -39.07 21.26
N CYS A 296 -10.21 -40.32 21.17
CA CYS A 296 -11.21 -40.77 20.22
C CYS A 296 -12.51 -41.16 20.93
N ILE A 297 -13.62 -40.51 20.58
CA ILE A 297 -14.94 -40.80 21.13
C ILE A 297 -15.93 -41.27 20.05
N PHE A 298 -16.71 -42.29 20.37
CA PHE A 298 -17.70 -42.88 19.48
C PHE A 298 -19.13 -42.50 19.88
N GLU A 299 -19.90 -42.05 18.90
CA GLU A 299 -21.32 -41.71 18.99
C GLU A 299 -21.64 -40.84 20.22
N ASN A 300 -20.78 -39.82 20.45
CA ASN A 300 -20.87 -38.91 21.60
C ASN A 300 -20.95 -39.63 22.96
N GLY A 301 -20.14 -40.69 23.14
CA GLY A 301 -20.05 -41.44 24.40
C GLY A 301 -21.13 -42.52 24.57
N LYS A 302 -22.01 -42.72 23.58
CA LYS A 302 -23.17 -43.61 23.72
C LYS A 302 -22.90 -45.04 23.26
N PHE A 303 -21.90 -45.25 22.41
CA PHE A 303 -21.63 -46.56 21.86
C PHE A 303 -21.01 -47.50 22.91
N ASN A 304 -21.59 -48.69 23.03
CA ASN A 304 -21.09 -49.78 23.86
C ASN A 304 -21.12 -51.07 23.02
N GLY A 305 -19.98 -51.74 22.90
CA GLY A 305 -19.90 -53.01 22.18
C GLY A 305 -18.55 -53.24 21.51
N LEU A 306 -18.49 -54.32 20.74
CA LEU A 306 -17.31 -54.70 19.99
C LEU A 306 -17.33 -54.07 18.59
N LEU A 307 -16.37 -53.18 18.31
CA LEU A 307 -16.08 -52.72 16.95
C LEU A 307 -15.26 -53.81 16.24
N LYS A 308 -15.89 -54.54 15.32
CA LYS A 308 -15.24 -55.65 14.60
C LYS A 308 -14.28 -55.13 13.54
N ARG A 309 -13.22 -55.89 13.26
CA ARG A 309 -12.38 -55.68 12.08
C ARG A 309 -13.21 -55.79 10.80
N GLY A 310 -12.86 -55.01 9.79
CA GLY A 310 -13.55 -55.02 8.50
C GLY A 310 -13.77 -53.63 7.93
N GLU A 311 -14.53 -53.57 6.84
CA GLU A 311 -14.79 -52.34 6.10
C GLU A 311 -16.06 -51.62 6.58
N TYR A 312 -15.96 -50.29 6.70
CA TYR A 312 -17.01 -49.41 7.15
C TYR A 312 -17.09 -48.15 6.27
N GLY A 313 -18.21 -47.43 6.38
CA GLY A 313 -18.45 -46.22 5.60
C GLY A 313 -19.08 -46.51 4.24
N SER A 314 -18.79 -45.66 3.27
CA SER A 314 -19.34 -45.77 1.90
C SER A 314 -18.26 -46.21 0.91
N LYS A 315 -18.67 -46.63 -0.29
CA LYS A 315 -17.71 -46.97 -1.37
C LYS A 315 -16.70 -45.84 -1.67
N GLN A 316 -17.08 -44.58 -1.46
CA GLN A 316 -16.21 -43.43 -1.72
C GLN A 316 -15.33 -43.05 -0.52
N PHE A 317 -15.76 -43.36 0.71
CA PHE A 317 -15.09 -43.02 1.96
C PHE A 317 -14.92 -44.28 2.82
N ASN A 318 -14.35 -45.33 2.24
CA ASN A 318 -14.17 -46.61 2.91
C ASN A 318 -13.06 -46.51 3.97
N ILE A 319 -13.32 -47.06 5.15
CA ILE A 319 -12.35 -47.26 6.21
C ILE A 319 -12.31 -48.72 6.60
N GLU A 320 -11.12 -49.30 6.57
CA GLU A 320 -10.85 -50.64 7.07
C GLU A 320 -10.33 -50.55 8.51
N ILE A 321 -11.03 -51.20 9.44
CA ILE A 321 -10.58 -51.40 10.82
C ILE A 321 -9.74 -52.68 10.84
N LEU A 322 -8.49 -52.58 11.29
CA LEU A 322 -7.51 -53.67 11.16
C LEU A 322 -7.62 -54.73 12.27
N LYS A 323 -8.21 -54.38 13.42
CA LYS A 323 -8.38 -55.27 14.59
C LYS A 323 -9.68 -55.00 15.31
N ASP A 324 -10.23 -56.03 15.94
CA ASP A 324 -11.41 -55.89 16.81
C ASP A 324 -11.04 -55.04 18.04
N VAL A 325 -11.90 -54.09 18.40
CA VAL A 325 -11.70 -53.19 19.55
C VAL A 325 -12.97 -53.11 20.38
N GLU A 326 -12.86 -53.36 21.68
CA GLU A 326 -13.98 -53.21 22.61
C GLU A 326 -14.13 -51.73 23.00
N ILE A 327 -15.36 -51.22 22.94
CA ILE A 327 -15.70 -49.84 23.24
C ILE A 327 -16.71 -49.80 24.37
N THR A 328 -16.44 -49.01 25.40
CA THR A 328 -17.33 -48.80 26.54
C THR A 328 -17.52 -47.31 26.78
N ASN A 329 -18.76 -46.85 26.91
CA ASN A 329 -19.15 -45.44 27.01
C ASN A 329 -18.50 -44.57 25.92
N GLY A 330 -18.43 -45.11 24.70
CA GLY A 330 -17.83 -44.49 23.53
C GLY A 330 -16.31 -44.36 23.56
N ILE A 331 -15.61 -44.94 24.54
CA ILE A 331 -14.14 -44.93 24.63
C ILE A 331 -13.60 -46.34 24.32
N ALA A 332 -12.62 -46.42 23.43
CA ALA A 332 -11.97 -47.68 23.09
C ALA A 332 -11.05 -48.17 24.21
N LYS A 333 -10.98 -49.49 24.42
CA LYS A 333 -10.03 -50.07 25.39
C LYS A 333 -8.58 -49.98 24.94
N ASP A 334 -8.36 -50.07 23.62
CA ASP A 334 -7.05 -50.04 22.97
C ASP A 334 -7.04 -49.03 21.82
N ASP A 335 -5.84 -48.64 21.38
CA ASP A 335 -5.67 -47.76 20.23
C ASP A 335 -6.19 -48.43 18.95
N ILE A 336 -6.72 -47.60 18.04
CA ILE A 336 -7.50 -48.09 16.91
C ILE A 336 -6.66 -47.97 15.65
N GLN A 337 -6.27 -49.13 15.11
CA GLN A 337 -5.53 -49.21 13.86
C GLN A 337 -6.52 -49.23 12.69
N ILE A 338 -6.48 -48.16 11.88
CA ILE A 338 -7.45 -47.94 10.81
C ILE A 338 -6.76 -47.56 9.51
N LYS A 339 -7.33 -47.98 8.39
CA LYS A 339 -6.78 -47.72 7.05
C LYS A 339 -7.83 -47.04 6.19
N GLY A 340 -7.44 -45.93 5.57
CA GLY A 340 -8.36 -45.10 4.80
C GLY A 340 -7.66 -43.97 4.07
N ARG A 341 -8.43 -43.16 3.35
CA ARG A 341 -7.91 -42.02 2.57
C ARG A 341 -7.64 -40.80 3.45
N PHE A 342 -6.67 -40.92 4.35
CA PHE A 342 -6.38 -39.88 5.34
C PHE A 342 -5.74 -38.63 4.73
N CYS A 343 -6.28 -37.46 5.08
CA CYS A 343 -5.75 -36.16 4.65
C CYS A 343 -4.57 -35.68 5.52
N TRP A 344 -4.41 -36.22 6.73
CA TRP A 344 -3.33 -35.87 7.66
C TRP A 344 -2.41 -37.06 7.90
N SER A 345 -1.11 -36.81 8.08
CA SER A 345 -0.14 -37.82 8.53
C SER A 345 -0.36 -38.19 10.01
N GLN A 346 0.21 -39.30 10.46
CA GLN A 346 0.16 -39.68 11.88
C GLN A 346 0.75 -38.57 12.76
N GLN A 347 1.95 -38.08 12.42
CA GLN A 347 2.61 -36.99 13.14
C GLN A 347 1.74 -35.73 13.29
N LYS A 348 0.96 -35.38 12.26
CA LYS A 348 0.07 -34.22 12.32
C LYS A 348 -1.10 -34.46 13.28
N ILE A 349 -1.72 -35.64 13.25
CA ILE A 349 -2.78 -36.02 14.19
C ILE A 349 -2.23 -35.96 15.63
N ASP A 350 -1.07 -36.56 15.87
CA ASP A 350 -0.45 -36.61 17.20
C ASP A 350 -0.12 -35.21 17.74
N ASN A 351 0.42 -34.32 16.89
CA ASN A 351 0.73 -32.94 17.28
C ASN A 351 -0.53 -32.14 17.64
N GLU A 352 -1.62 -32.30 16.89
CA GLU A 352 -2.87 -31.60 17.16
C GLU A 352 -3.58 -32.17 18.40
N ILE A 353 -3.45 -33.47 18.66
CA ILE A 353 -3.89 -34.11 19.92
C ILE A 353 -3.12 -33.56 21.11
N LYS A 354 -1.80 -33.37 21.01
CA LYS A 354 -0.98 -32.74 22.06
C LYS A 354 -1.43 -31.31 22.39
N GLN A 355 -2.02 -30.60 21.43
CA GLN A 355 -2.63 -29.28 21.63
C GLN A 355 -4.05 -29.36 22.23
N GLY A 356 -4.53 -30.56 22.58
CA GLY A 356 -5.83 -30.81 23.18
C GLY A 356 -6.95 -31.06 22.17
N GLY A 357 -6.63 -31.28 20.90
CA GLY A 357 -7.59 -31.70 19.89
C GLY A 357 -8.14 -33.10 20.15
N LYS A 358 -9.31 -33.39 19.60
CA LYS A 358 -10.03 -34.67 19.80
C LYS A 358 -10.61 -35.19 18.50
N ILE A 359 -10.83 -36.49 18.44
CA ILE A 359 -11.47 -37.19 17.32
C ILE A 359 -12.83 -37.71 17.77
N GLU A 360 -13.84 -37.49 16.94
CA GLU A 360 -15.16 -38.06 17.12
C GLU A 360 -15.55 -38.89 15.90
N ILE A 361 -16.11 -40.07 16.15
CA ILE A 361 -16.78 -40.89 15.14
C ILE A 361 -18.27 -40.90 15.48
N LYS A 362 -19.05 -40.08 14.76
CA LYS A 362 -20.48 -39.84 15.06
C LYS A 362 -21.41 -41.01 14.76
N SER A 363 -20.97 -41.93 13.91
CA SER A 363 -21.72 -43.13 13.53
C SER A 363 -20.75 -44.26 13.21
N ILE A 364 -20.93 -45.42 13.84
CA ILE A 364 -20.11 -46.61 13.55
C ILE A 364 -20.27 -47.05 12.10
N LYS A 365 -21.50 -47.05 11.57
CA LYS A 365 -21.77 -47.42 10.17
C LYS A 365 -21.12 -46.45 9.20
N GLY A 366 -21.17 -45.15 9.50
CA GLY A 366 -20.55 -44.12 8.67
C GLY A 366 -19.02 -44.09 8.77
N MET A 367 -18.47 -44.51 9.91
CA MET A 367 -17.04 -44.57 10.25
C MET A 367 -16.25 -43.41 9.67
N LYS A 368 -16.64 -42.19 10.05
CA LYS A 368 -15.99 -40.97 9.57
C LYS A 368 -15.30 -40.28 10.75
N PRO A 369 -13.97 -40.38 10.87
CA PRO A 369 -13.22 -39.68 11.89
C PRO A 369 -13.25 -38.18 11.63
N ILE A 370 -13.81 -37.44 12.58
CA ILE A 370 -13.92 -35.99 12.56
C ILE A 370 -12.99 -35.44 13.64
N PHE A 371 -12.03 -34.62 13.25
CA PHE A 371 -11.10 -33.95 14.16
C PHE A 371 -11.65 -32.59 14.58
N TYR A 372 -11.71 -32.37 15.88
CA TYR A 372 -12.03 -31.10 16.53
C TYR A 372 -10.75 -30.48 17.07
N LYS A 373 -10.35 -29.33 16.51
CA LYS A 373 -9.19 -28.57 17.00
C LYS A 373 -9.53 -27.87 18.30
N ASN A 374 -8.56 -27.79 19.20
CA ASN A 374 -8.67 -26.97 20.41
C ASN A 374 -7.80 -25.72 20.23
N PHE A 375 -8.44 -24.57 20.05
CA PHE A 375 -7.75 -23.30 19.84
C PHE A 375 -7.47 -22.52 21.14
N GLY A 376 -7.92 -23.02 22.30
CA GLY A 376 -7.78 -22.29 23.57
C GLY A 376 -8.48 -20.92 23.54
N LYS A 377 -7.84 -19.89 24.11
CA LYS A 377 -8.34 -18.50 24.11
C LYS A 377 -7.94 -17.71 22.85
N ASP A 378 -6.87 -18.11 22.18
CA ASP A 378 -6.30 -17.39 21.04
C ASP A 378 -6.74 -18.04 19.72
N ILE A 379 -7.96 -17.69 19.30
CA ILE A 379 -8.51 -18.17 18.03
C ILE A 379 -7.82 -17.43 16.87
N PRO A 380 -7.15 -18.13 15.95
CA PRO A 380 -6.47 -17.48 14.84
C PRO A 380 -7.48 -16.92 13.83
N PHE A 381 -7.04 -15.91 13.06
CA PHE A 381 -7.78 -15.42 11.91
C PHE A 381 -7.58 -16.32 10.70
N ARG A 382 -8.63 -16.45 9.90
CA ARG A 382 -8.59 -16.97 8.55
C ARG A 382 -8.06 -15.86 7.62
N PRO A 383 -7.12 -16.18 6.71
CA PRO A 383 -6.69 -15.24 5.69
C PRO A 383 -7.79 -14.97 4.66
N MET A 384 -7.74 -13.79 4.05
CA MET A 384 -8.63 -13.37 2.97
C MET A 384 -8.48 -14.30 1.76
N ARG A 385 -9.59 -14.53 1.05
CA ARG A 385 -9.58 -15.30 -0.20
C ARG A 385 -9.07 -14.45 -1.36
N ASN A 386 -8.45 -15.12 -2.32
CA ASN A 386 -8.06 -14.51 -3.60
C ASN A 386 -9.17 -14.52 -4.66
N LEU A 387 -10.40 -14.93 -4.31
CA LEU A 387 -11.57 -14.81 -5.15
C LEU A 387 -12.67 -14.09 -4.34
N LEU A 388 -12.88 -12.82 -4.67
CA LEU A 388 -13.89 -11.97 -4.03
C LEU A 388 -15.13 -11.96 -4.91
N SER A 389 -16.18 -12.64 -4.46
CA SER A 389 -17.46 -12.65 -5.15
C SER A 389 -18.60 -12.69 -4.15
N LYS A 390 -19.65 -11.93 -4.42
CA LYS A 390 -20.90 -11.92 -3.64
C LYS A 390 -21.56 -13.30 -3.54
N LYS A 391 -21.25 -14.20 -4.49
CA LYS A 391 -21.69 -15.62 -4.48
C LYS A 391 -20.95 -16.49 -3.47
N ILE A 392 -19.82 -16.02 -2.95
CA ILE A 392 -18.95 -16.74 -2.01
C ILE A 392 -18.99 -16.07 -0.64
N GLU A 393 -18.95 -14.74 -0.63
CA GLU A 393 -18.90 -13.87 0.55
C GLU A 393 -19.91 -12.73 0.35
N GLU A 394 -20.99 -12.72 1.14
CA GLU A 394 -22.12 -11.78 0.97
C GLU A 394 -21.71 -10.30 1.12
N ASP A 395 -20.61 -10.04 1.81
CA ASP A 395 -20.03 -8.72 2.07
C ASP A 395 -19.11 -8.21 0.94
N VAL A 396 -19.00 -8.93 -0.18
CA VAL A 396 -18.28 -8.45 -1.37
C VAL A 396 -19.20 -7.61 -2.26
N TYR A 397 -18.80 -6.37 -2.48
CA TYR A 397 -19.54 -5.37 -3.25
C TYR A 397 -19.02 -5.26 -4.69
N THR A 398 -19.88 -4.79 -5.59
CA THR A 398 -19.68 -4.70 -7.05
C THR A 398 -19.72 -3.24 -7.53
N ASN A 399 -19.38 -2.99 -8.80
CA ASN A 399 -19.47 -1.65 -9.41
C ASN A 399 -20.89 -1.07 -9.34
N ASN A 400 -21.93 -1.91 -9.43
CA ASN A 400 -23.32 -1.45 -9.27
C ASN A 400 -23.57 -0.93 -7.86
N ASP A 401 -23.03 -1.60 -6.84
CA ASP A 401 -23.18 -1.14 -5.46
C ASP A 401 -22.46 0.20 -5.25
N ALA A 402 -21.31 0.42 -5.90
CA ALA A 402 -20.59 1.70 -5.85
C ALA A 402 -21.36 2.84 -6.55
N ALA A 403 -21.99 2.57 -7.69
CA ALA A 403 -22.83 3.56 -8.37
C ALA A 403 -24.03 3.98 -7.50
N GLU A 404 -24.68 3.02 -6.84
CA GLU A 404 -25.76 3.30 -5.88
C GLU A 404 -25.26 4.07 -4.66
N GLU A 405 -24.03 3.81 -4.21
CA GLU A 405 -23.40 4.56 -3.14
C GLU A 405 -23.16 6.03 -3.51
N ILE A 406 -22.58 6.30 -4.69
CA ILE A 406 -22.42 7.66 -5.22
C ILE A 406 -23.76 8.38 -5.31
N LYS A 407 -24.77 7.72 -5.89
CA LYS A 407 -26.11 8.29 -6.02
C LYS A 407 -26.74 8.60 -4.66
N LYS A 408 -26.47 7.82 -3.61
CA LYS A 408 -26.94 8.11 -2.25
C LYS A 408 -26.21 9.28 -1.58
N ILE A 409 -24.94 9.50 -1.90
CA ILE A 409 -24.13 10.58 -1.32
C ILE A 409 -24.43 11.91 -2.02
N PHE A 410 -24.57 11.88 -3.35
CA PHE A 410 -24.69 13.09 -4.17
C PHE A 410 -26.11 13.37 -4.65
N GLU A 411 -27.03 12.41 -4.52
CA GLU A 411 -28.36 12.42 -5.14
C GLU A 411 -28.31 12.48 -6.68
N LEU A 412 -27.10 12.38 -7.24
CA LEU A 412 -26.77 12.52 -8.66
C LEU A 412 -25.67 11.50 -9.04
N PRO A 413 -25.66 11.01 -10.30
CA PRO A 413 -24.61 10.11 -10.80
C PRO A 413 -23.38 10.90 -11.23
N ILE A 414 -22.67 11.51 -10.28
CA ILE A 414 -21.54 12.42 -10.58
C ILE A 414 -20.22 11.69 -10.92
N PHE A 415 -20.14 10.39 -10.71
CA PHE A 415 -18.90 9.61 -10.93
C PHE A 415 -19.22 8.20 -11.43
N ASN A 416 -18.61 7.79 -12.54
CA ASN A 416 -18.99 6.58 -13.26
C ASN A 416 -18.17 5.32 -12.90
N TYR A 417 -17.01 5.48 -12.26
CA TYR A 417 -16.05 4.38 -12.03
C TYR A 417 -15.47 4.32 -10.62
N SER A 418 -16.25 4.74 -9.62
CA SER A 418 -15.80 4.67 -8.23
C SER A 418 -15.74 3.21 -7.75
N LYS A 419 -14.71 2.85 -7.00
CA LYS A 419 -14.70 1.56 -6.28
C LYS A 419 -15.68 1.60 -5.10
N PRO A 420 -16.26 0.46 -4.69
CA PRO A 420 -17.16 0.40 -3.54
C PRO A 420 -16.39 0.63 -2.24
N SER A 421 -16.90 1.50 -1.35
CA SER A 421 -16.25 1.78 -0.05
C SER A 421 -16.06 0.52 0.79
N LYS A 422 -17.02 -0.40 0.76
CA LYS A 422 -16.97 -1.66 1.50
C LYS A 422 -15.87 -2.61 1.02
N LEU A 423 -15.51 -2.59 -0.26
CA LEU A 423 -14.38 -3.36 -0.77
C LEU A 423 -13.07 -2.84 -0.14
N ILE A 424 -12.87 -1.52 -0.18
CA ILE A 424 -11.68 -0.88 0.39
C ILE A 424 -11.64 -1.05 1.91
N LYS A 425 -12.79 -0.93 2.58
CA LYS A 425 -12.92 -1.19 4.03
C LYS A 425 -12.54 -2.62 4.39
N LYS A 426 -12.91 -3.61 3.57
CA LYS A 426 -12.49 -5.01 3.77
C LYS A 426 -10.96 -5.13 3.74
N PHE A 427 -10.28 -4.47 2.78
CA PHE A 427 -8.81 -4.47 2.73
C PHE A 427 -8.19 -3.81 3.94
N ILE A 428 -8.63 -2.59 4.29
CA ILE A 428 -8.11 -1.84 5.45
C ILE A 428 -8.26 -2.67 6.73
N LYS A 429 -9.47 -3.20 6.99
CA LYS A 429 -9.75 -4.04 8.16
C LYS A 429 -8.83 -5.26 8.25
N ASN A 430 -8.50 -5.86 7.12
CA ASN A 430 -7.73 -7.09 7.06
C ASN A 430 -6.24 -6.90 7.34
N VAL A 431 -5.69 -5.70 7.17
CA VAL A 431 -4.24 -5.47 7.22
C VAL A 431 -3.79 -4.37 8.19
N THR A 432 -4.71 -3.56 8.72
CA THR A 432 -4.38 -2.41 9.59
C THR A 432 -4.81 -2.62 11.04
N LYS A 433 -4.07 -1.99 11.95
CA LYS A 433 -4.46 -1.73 13.33
C LYS A 433 -5.19 -0.39 13.44
N ASN A 434 -5.59 -0.04 14.65
CA ASN A 434 -6.48 1.09 14.88
C ASN A 434 -5.86 2.45 14.56
N ASP A 435 -4.54 2.66 14.62
CA ASP A 435 -3.88 3.97 14.48
C ASP A 435 -3.00 4.10 13.23
N ASP A 436 -3.03 3.10 12.35
CA ASP A 436 -2.20 3.01 11.15
C ASP A 436 -2.58 4.08 10.10
N ILE A 437 -1.63 4.36 9.19
CA ILE A 437 -1.78 5.36 8.11
C ILE A 437 -2.05 4.65 6.78
N ILE A 438 -3.11 5.10 6.10
CA ILE A 438 -3.52 4.63 4.78
C ILE A 438 -3.22 5.73 3.76
N LEU A 439 -2.55 5.39 2.66
CA LEU A 439 -2.28 6.30 1.56
C LEU A 439 -2.98 5.83 0.28
N ASP A 440 -3.64 6.74 -0.41
CA ASP A 440 -4.18 6.53 -1.74
C ASP A 440 -3.83 7.72 -2.62
N PHE A 441 -2.88 7.51 -3.53
CA PHE A 441 -2.38 8.53 -4.44
C PHE A 441 -3.03 8.48 -5.84
N PHE A 442 -4.13 7.73 -5.97
CA PHE A 442 -5.05 7.74 -7.10
C PHE A 442 -6.48 7.82 -6.54
N ALA A 443 -6.74 8.86 -5.72
CA ALA A 443 -7.92 8.88 -4.86
C ALA A 443 -9.25 8.81 -5.61
N GLY A 444 -9.29 9.31 -6.85
CA GLY A 444 -10.44 9.23 -7.74
C GLY A 444 -11.64 9.96 -7.15
N SER A 445 -12.59 9.21 -6.60
CA SER A 445 -13.75 9.81 -5.93
C SER A 445 -13.55 10.01 -4.41
N GLY A 446 -12.47 9.52 -3.80
CA GLY A 446 -12.25 9.58 -2.35
C GLY A 446 -12.81 8.38 -1.58
N THR A 447 -12.99 7.24 -2.24
CA THR A 447 -13.52 6.00 -1.65
C THR A 447 -12.71 5.54 -0.43
N THR A 448 -11.38 5.65 -0.49
CA THR A 448 -10.48 5.21 0.59
C THR A 448 -10.71 5.99 1.89
N ALA A 449 -10.85 7.32 1.82
CA ALA A 449 -11.12 8.14 3.02
C ALA A 449 -12.47 7.79 3.65
N GLN A 450 -13.51 7.58 2.85
CA GLN A 450 -14.80 7.10 3.36
C GLN A 450 -14.66 5.76 4.08
N ALA A 451 -13.97 4.79 3.47
CA ALA A 451 -13.76 3.47 4.06
C ALA A 451 -13.01 3.54 5.41
N VAL A 452 -12.00 4.41 5.51
CA VAL A 452 -11.26 4.65 6.77
C VAL A 452 -12.19 5.24 7.83
N MET A 453 -12.96 6.29 7.51
CA MET A 453 -13.88 6.93 8.46
C MET A 453 -14.98 5.97 8.93
N GLU A 454 -15.56 5.18 8.03
CA GLU A 454 -16.57 4.17 8.38
C GLU A 454 -15.98 3.12 9.32
N LEU A 455 -14.77 2.62 9.03
CA LEU A 455 -14.15 1.59 9.86
C LEU A 455 -13.81 2.11 11.26
N ASN A 456 -13.25 3.33 11.36
CA ASN A 456 -13.01 3.97 12.65
C ASN A 456 -14.31 4.16 13.45
N ALA A 457 -15.42 4.48 12.78
CA ALA A 457 -16.73 4.55 13.42
C ALA A 457 -17.23 3.17 13.89
N GLU A 458 -16.96 2.09 13.15
CA GLU A 458 -17.36 0.73 13.50
C GLU A 458 -16.56 0.17 14.70
N ASP A 459 -15.24 0.31 14.69
CA ASP A 459 -14.33 -0.34 15.65
C ASP A 459 -13.68 0.60 16.68
N ASN A 460 -14.12 1.86 16.71
CA ASN A 460 -13.53 2.94 17.53
C ASN A 460 -12.03 3.12 17.28
N GLY A 461 -11.58 2.85 16.05
CA GLY A 461 -10.24 3.12 15.59
C GLY A 461 -9.95 4.61 15.40
N ASN A 462 -8.68 4.91 15.16
CA ASN A 462 -8.13 6.23 14.92
C ASN A 462 -7.17 6.22 13.70
N ARG A 463 -7.51 5.42 12.69
CA ARG A 463 -6.75 5.26 11.44
C ARG A 463 -6.75 6.59 10.70
N LYS A 464 -5.64 6.89 10.03
CA LYS A 464 -5.46 8.16 9.32
C LYS A 464 -5.42 7.90 7.82
N PHE A 465 -5.89 8.86 7.03
CA PHE A 465 -5.75 8.79 5.58
C PHE A 465 -4.96 9.97 5.00
N ILE A 466 -4.23 9.69 3.93
CA ILE A 466 -3.65 10.67 3.02
C ILE A 466 -4.17 10.35 1.63
N LEU A 467 -4.90 11.29 1.03
CA LEU A 467 -5.33 11.19 -0.36
C LEU A 467 -4.49 12.10 -1.24
N VAL A 468 -4.15 11.66 -2.45
CA VAL A 468 -3.64 12.53 -3.51
C VAL A 468 -4.53 12.41 -4.73
N GLN A 469 -4.98 13.56 -5.24
CA GLN A 469 -5.77 13.64 -6.45
C GLN A 469 -5.29 14.78 -7.34
N LEU A 470 -5.06 14.47 -8.61
CA LEU A 470 -4.76 15.46 -9.62
C LEU A 470 -5.99 16.36 -9.88
N ASP A 471 -5.75 17.66 -10.06
CA ASP A 471 -6.74 18.66 -10.48
C ASP A 471 -7.04 18.53 -11.99
N GLU A 472 -7.40 17.32 -12.41
CA GLU A 472 -7.81 17.03 -13.78
C GLU A 472 -9.15 17.72 -14.07
N LYS A 473 -9.19 18.49 -15.15
CA LYS A 473 -10.40 19.22 -15.58
C LYS A 473 -11.51 18.24 -15.93
N ILE A 474 -12.71 18.52 -15.43
CA ILE A 474 -13.90 17.78 -15.81
C ILE A 474 -14.35 18.27 -17.20
N ASP A 475 -14.40 17.34 -18.16
CA ASP A 475 -14.89 17.62 -19.52
C ASP A 475 -16.41 17.82 -19.49
N GLU A 476 -16.88 19.02 -19.86
CA GLU A 476 -18.30 19.39 -19.89
C GLU A 476 -19.14 18.48 -20.79
N ASN A 477 -18.58 18.01 -21.91
CA ASN A 477 -19.30 17.20 -22.88
C ASN A 477 -19.40 15.73 -22.44
N LYS A 478 -18.36 15.21 -21.80
CA LYS A 478 -18.33 13.80 -21.35
C LYS A 478 -18.95 13.60 -19.97
N SER A 479 -18.84 14.58 -19.09
CA SER A 479 -19.19 14.48 -17.67
C SER A 479 -20.06 15.65 -17.23
N LYS A 480 -21.07 16.01 -18.04
CA LYS A 480 -21.93 17.18 -17.82
C LYS A 480 -22.52 17.27 -16.42
N VAL A 481 -23.03 16.16 -15.88
CA VAL A 481 -23.65 16.14 -14.53
C VAL A 481 -22.64 16.55 -13.45
N ALA A 482 -21.42 16.04 -13.51
CA ALA A 482 -20.35 16.38 -12.57
C ALA A 482 -19.86 17.83 -12.77
N TYR A 483 -19.74 18.26 -14.02
CA TYR A 483 -19.35 19.62 -14.38
C TYR A 483 -20.34 20.65 -13.84
N ASP A 484 -21.63 20.47 -14.15
CA ASP A 484 -22.71 21.36 -13.71
C ASP A 484 -22.84 21.36 -12.18
N PHE A 485 -22.67 20.20 -11.52
CA PHE A 485 -22.63 20.10 -10.06
C PHE A 485 -21.49 20.93 -9.45
N CYS A 486 -20.25 20.78 -9.94
CA CYS A 486 -19.11 21.54 -9.42
C CYS A 486 -19.31 23.05 -9.62
N LYS A 487 -19.83 23.45 -10.77
CA LYS A 487 -20.03 24.86 -11.10
C LYS A 487 -21.15 25.51 -10.29
N ASN A 488 -22.29 24.83 -10.18
CA ASN A 488 -23.51 25.40 -9.60
C ASN A 488 -23.61 25.20 -8.09
N GLU A 489 -23.22 24.02 -7.59
CA GLU A 489 -23.35 23.66 -6.17
C GLU A 489 -22.07 23.95 -5.37
N LEU A 490 -20.89 23.68 -5.97
CA LEU A 490 -19.60 23.92 -5.29
C LEU A 490 -19.02 25.30 -5.60
N GLY A 491 -19.59 26.04 -6.55
CA GLY A 491 -19.07 27.35 -6.98
C GLY A 491 -17.68 27.27 -7.62
N SER A 492 -17.30 26.11 -8.18
CA SER A 492 -16.00 25.92 -8.81
C SER A 492 -15.96 26.63 -10.16
N GLU A 493 -15.07 27.62 -10.30
CA GLU A 493 -14.85 28.33 -11.56
C GLU A 493 -14.30 27.41 -12.65
N ASN A 494 -13.43 26.48 -12.25
CA ASN A 494 -12.79 25.49 -13.11
C ASN A 494 -13.00 24.10 -12.52
N PRO A 495 -14.13 23.43 -12.83
CA PRO A 495 -14.45 22.10 -12.31
C PRO A 495 -13.34 21.07 -12.51
N VAL A 496 -12.87 20.46 -11.41
CA VAL A 496 -11.83 19.43 -11.41
C VAL A 496 -12.22 18.20 -10.58
N ILE A 497 -11.59 17.04 -10.85
CA ILE A 497 -11.89 15.78 -10.13
C ILE A 497 -11.65 15.89 -8.62
N SER A 498 -10.68 16.69 -8.19
CA SER A 498 -10.44 16.91 -6.76
C SER A 498 -11.59 17.63 -6.04
N ASP A 499 -12.40 18.44 -6.74
CA ASP A 499 -13.58 19.11 -6.17
C ASP A 499 -14.61 18.07 -5.69
N ILE A 500 -14.96 17.13 -6.55
CA ILE A 500 -15.87 16.03 -6.23
C ILE A 500 -15.27 15.03 -5.24
N THR A 501 -13.94 14.85 -5.25
CA THR A 501 -13.22 14.04 -4.26
C THR A 501 -13.43 14.60 -2.86
N ILE A 502 -13.09 15.88 -2.67
CA ILE A 502 -13.21 16.58 -1.39
C ILE A 502 -14.66 16.57 -0.94
N GLU A 503 -15.60 16.86 -1.85
CA GLU A 503 -17.02 16.90 -1.52
C GLU A 503 -17.56 15.53 -1.11
N ARG A 504 -17.14 14.42 -1.74
CA ARG A 504 -17.52 13.08 -1.30
C ARG A 504 -17.08 12.84 0.14
N VAL A 505 -15.83 13.17 0.45
CA VAL A 505 -15.26 12.97 1.80
C VAL A 505 -16.04 13.81 2.83
N LYS A 506 -16.38 15.06 2.50
CA LYS A 506 -17.23 15.91 3.36
C LYS A 506 -18.58 15.24 3.65
N ARG A 507 -19.32 14.87 2.60
CA ARG A 507 -20.67 14.29 2.73
C ARG A 507 -20.66 12.94 3.43
N ALA A 508 -19.66 12.11 3.16
CA ALA A 508 -19.47 10.83 3.85
C ALA A 508 -19.23 11.04 5.35
N GLY A 509 -18.32 11.94 5.73
CA GLY A 509 -18.07 12.29 7.12
C GLY A 509 -19.32 12.83 7.83
N GLU A 510 -20.09 13.70 7.18
CA GLU A 510 -21.33 14.24 7.75
C GLU A 510 -22.40 13.16 7.95
N LYS A 511 -22.50 12.20 7.04
CA LYS A 511 -23.40 11.05 7.20
C LYS A 511 -22.98 10.19 8.39
N ILE A 512 -21.70 9.84 8.49
CA ILE A 512 -21.15 9.03 9.58
C ILE A 512 -21.37 9.74 10.93
N LEU A 513 -21.17 11.06 10.98
CA LEU A 513 -21.42 11.87 12.18
C LEU A 513 -22.88 11.81 12.62
N LYS A 514 -23.82 11.89 11.67
CA LYS A 514 -25.27 11.80 11.96
C LYS A 514 -25.64 10.44 12.54
N GLU A 515 -24.98 9.36 12.09
CA GLU A 515 -25.22 7.98 12.50
C GLU A 515 -24.51 7.61 13.82
N ASN A 516 -23.48 8.35 14.25
CA ASN A 516 -22.60 8.02 15.40
C ASN A 516 -22.37 9.22 16.35
N ARG A 517 -23.44 9.93 16.74
CA ARG A 517 -23.36 11.19 17.51
C ARG A 517 -22.72 11.07 18.89
N ASP A 518 -22.71 9.87 19.46
CA ASP A 518 -22.16 9.53 20.77
C ASP A 518 -20.65 9.24 20.75
N LYS A 519 -20.05 9.15 19.56
CA LYS A 519 -18.64 8.81 19.38
C LYS A 519 -17.77 10.03 19.09
N ASN A 520 -16.59 10.08 19.68
CA ASN A 520 -15.56 11.05 19.34
C ASN A 520 -14.75 10.55 18.14
N LEU A 521 -15.14 10.96 16.93
CA LEU A 521 -14.56 10.50 15.66
C LEU A 521 -13.81 11.64 14.95
N ASP A 522 -12.60 11.37 14.47
CA ASP A 522 -11.92 12.26 13.52
C ASP A 522 -12.46 12.04 12.11
N LEU A 523 -13.43 12.87 11.74
CA LEU A 523 -14.04 12.93 10.40
C LEU A 523 -13.59 14.19 9.63
N GLY A 524 -12.59 14.90 10.16
CA GLY A 524 -12.01 16.06 9.52
C GLY A 524 -10.96 15.66 8.48
N PHE A 525 -10.42 16.67 7.79
CA PHE A 525 -9.22 16.58 6.97
C PHE A 525 -8.69 17.97 6.63
N LYS A 526 -7.37 18.06 6.40
CA LYS A 526 -6.68 19.23 5.86
C LYS A 526 -6.53 19.09 4.34
N VAL A 527 -6.83 20.14 3.58
CA VAL A 527 -6.64 20.18 2.13
C VAL A 527 -5.42 21.01 1.78
N PHE A 528 -4.55 20.46 0.95
CA PHE A 528 -3.34 21.13 0.45
C PHE A 528 -3.31 21.12 -1.08
N SER A 529 -2.58 22.05 -1.70
CA SER A 529 -2.18 21.99 -3.10
C SER A 529 -0.66 22.05 -3.23
N LEU A 530 -0.15 21.58 -4.36
CA LEU A 530 1.28 21.69 -4.69
C LEU A 530 1.56 23.02 -5.41
N VAL A 531 2.59 23.73 -4.97
CA VAL A 531 3.12 24.95 -5.61
C VAL A 531 4.63 24.81 -5.85
N GLU A 532 5.20 25.57 -6.79
CA GLU A 532 6.65 25.53 -7.04
C GLU A 532 7.44 26.15 -5.89
N LYS A 533 8.56 25.51 -5.53
CA LYS A 533 9.58 26.07 -4.64
C LYS A 533 10.20 27.35 -5.24
N PRO A 534 10.75 28.25 -4.41
CA PRO A 534 11.59 29.34 -4.88
C PRO A 534 12.75 28.83 -5.75
N GLU A 535 13.04 29.54 -6.84
CA GLU A 535 14.10 29.18 -7.79
C GLU A 535 15.17 30.28 -7.86
N LEU A 536 16.44 29.91 -7.78
CA LEU A 536 17.55 30.82 -8.09
C LEU A 536 17.68 30.97 -9.60
N THR A 537 17.45 32.18 -10.10
CA THR A 537 17.63 32.56 -11.49
C THR A 537 18.81 33.52 -11.65
N LYS A 538 19.33 33.64 -12.87
CA LYS A 538 20.30 34.68 -13.21
C LYS A 538 19.66 35.68 -14.15
N ASP A 539 19.94 36.97 -13.95
CA ASP A 539 19.56 38.00 -14.92
C ASP A 539 20.55 38.09 -16.09
N GLU A 540 20.28 38.97 -17.05
CA GLU A 540 21.13 39.22 -18.22
C GLU A 540 22.55 39.69 -17.86
N LEU A 541 22.74 40.19 -16.63
CA LEU A 541 24.03 40.64 -16.08
C LEU A 541 24.72 39.55 -15.24
N ASN A 542 24.22 38.31 -15.26
CA ASN A 542 24.71 37.17 -14.46
C ASN A 542 24.53 37.34 -12.93
N THR A 543 23.68 38.26 -12.47
CA THR A 543 23.35 38.44 -11.06
C THR A 543 22.36 37.37 -10.61
N LEU A 544 22.61 36.76 -9.44
CA LEU A 544 21.70 35.78 -8.83
C LEU A 544 20.48 36.49 -8.23
N ASN A 545 19.28 36.06 -8.64
CA ASN A 545 18.00 36.51 -8.13
C ASN A 545 17.20 35.31 -7.62
N LEU A 546 16.41 35.50 -6.57
CA LEU A 546 15.49 34.48 -6.08
C LEU A 546 14.09 34.77 -6.62
N LYS A 547 13.57 33.85 -7.43
CA LYS A 547 12.23 33.93 -7.99
C LYS A 547 11.25 33.16 -7.12
N TYR A 548 10.29 33.88 -6.53
CA TYR A 548 9.15 33.30 -5.85
C TYR A 548 8.02 33.03 -6.84
N HIS A 549 7.45 31.83 -6.77
CA HIS A 549 6.35 31.42 -7.64
C HIS A 549 4.98 31.64 -7.00
N GLU A 550 4.91 31.56 -5.67
CA GLU A 550 3.70 31.75 -4.86
C GLU A 550 4.05 32.41 -3.54
N ASN A 551 3.13 33.21 -2.99
CA ASN A 551 3.29 33.82 -1.68
C ASN A 551 2.67 32.92 -0.61
N LEU A 552 3.51 32.11 0.04
CA LEU A 552 3.11 31.27 1.17
C LEU A 552 2.93 32.12 2.44
N SER A 553 1.86 31.83 3.17
CA SER A 553 1.61 32.35 4.51
C SER A 553 2.66 31.84 5.52
N PRO A 554 2.84 32.55 6.65
CA PRO A 554 3.74 32.11 7.72
C PRO A 554 3.51 30.67 8.19
N TYR A 555 2.24 30.26 8.31
CA TYR A 555 1.88 28.88 8.66
C TYR A 555 2.35 27.87 7.59
N GLU A 556 2.19 28.19 6.31
CA GLU A 556 2.59 27.31 5.21
C GLU A 556 4.12 27.19 5.12
N LYS A 557 4.86 28.27 5.35
CA LYS A 557 6.33 28.23 5.43
C LYS A 557 6.79 27.31 6.56
N ALA A 558 6.22 27.46 7.76
CA ALA A 558 6.52 26.60 8.90
C ALA A 558 6.14 25.14 8.65
N LEU A 559 5.00 24.89 8.00
CA LEU A 559 4.54 23.55 7.61
C LEU A 559 5.53 22.87 6.67
N ASN A 560 5.99 23.57 5.62
CA ASN A 560 6.95 23.02 4.67
C ASN A 560 8.31 22.74 5.33
N LEU A 561 8.79 23.63 6.21
CA LEU A 561 9.99 23.36 7.02
C LEU A 561 9.82 22.14 7.93
N ALA A 562 8.66 22.00 8.56
CA ALA A 562 8.36 20.85 9.42
C ALA A 562 8.39 19.54 8.65
N LEU A 563 7.82 19.52 7.44
CA LEU A 563 7.85 18.36 6.54
C LEU A 563 9.26 18.00 6.10
N LEU A 564 10.07 18.99 5.68
CA LEU A 564 11.47 18.78 5.31
C LEU A 564 12.29 18.25 6.50
N ASN A 565 11.93 18.61 7.72
CA ASN A 565 12.48 18.08 8.97
C ASN A 565 11.79 16.77 9.44
N GLY A 566 11.10 16.05 8.56
CA GLY A 566 10.58 14.73 8.85
C GLY A 566 9.30 14.68 9.71
N LYS A 567 8.70 15.83 10.05
CA LYS A 567 7.44 15.90 10.79
C LYS A 567 6.26 15.64 9.86
N THR A 568 5.38 14.72 10.26
CA THR A 568 4.23 14.31 9.44
C THR A 568 3.05 15.28 9.56
N LEU A 569 2.16 15.30 8.57
CA LEU A 569 1.00 16.22 8.49
C LEU A 569 -0.03 16.05 9.62
N ASP A 570 -0.02 14.91 10.31
CA ASP A 570 -0.87 14.64 11.47
C ASP A 570 -0.31 15.20 12.78
N LYS A 571 0.92 15.73 12.76
CA LYS A 571 1.51 16.43 13.89
C LYS A 571 0.94 17.83 14.02
N ASP A 572 0.80 18.26 15.26
CA ASP A 572 0.29 19.57 15.60
C ASP A 572 1.39 20.61 15.45
N LEU A 573 1.15 21.60 14.58
CA LEU A 573 2.06 22.72 14.33
C LEU A 573 1.53 23.94 15.07
N LYS A 574 2.03 24.15 16.28
CA LYS A 574 1.55 25.17 17.20
C LYS A 574 2.20 26.50 16.89
N MET A 575 1.38 27.55 16.80
CA MET A 575 1.86 28.92 16.73
C MET A 575 2.27 29.39 18.13
N ILE A 576 3.55 29.70 18.32
CA ILE A 576 4.10 30.19 19.58
C ILE A 576 4.11 31.71 19.59
N LEU A 577 4.64 32.31 18.53
CA LEU A 577 4.60 33.74 18.28
C LEU A 577 3.89 33.98 16.96
N LYS A 578 2.92 34.89 16.98
CA LYS A 578 2.02 35.13 15.87
C LYS A 578 2.81 35.46 14.60
N ASP A 579 2.61 34.65 13.56
CA ASP A 579 3.21 34.81 12.23
C ASP A 579 4.76 34.83 12.22
N LYS A 580 5.41 34.32 13.28
CA LYS A 580 6.87 34.39 13.49
C LYS A 580 7.52 33.07 13.85
N LEU A 581 6.96 32.39 14.86
CA LEU A 581 7.57 31.20 15.46
C LEU A 581 6.52 30.11 15.66
N TYR A 582 6.84 28.92 15.17
CA TYR A 582 6.01 27.73 15.31
C TYR A 582 6.78 26.61 15.99
N GLU A 583 6.06 25.72 16.65
CA GLU A 583 6.58 24.53 17.32
C GLU A 583 5.90 23.28 16.77
N CYS A 584 6.68 22.25 16.47
CA CYS A 584 6.16 20.92 16.19
C CYS A 584 7.03 19.90 16.92
N GLU A 585 6.41 19.20 17.88
CA GLU A 585 7.08 18.28 18.80
C GLU A 585 8.22 18.96 19.58
N ASP A 586 9.48 18.66 19.25
CA ASP A 586 10.71 19.09 19.90
C ASP A 586 11.53 20.08 19.05
N CYS A 587 10.88 20.69 18.05
CA CYS A 587 11.52 21.58 17.08
C CYS A 587 10.76 22.91 16.96
N PHE A 588 11.52 24.00 16.80
CA PHE A 588 11.00 25.32 16.48
C PHE A 588 11.27 25.69 15.03
N TYR A 589 10.36 26.44 14.41
CA TYR A 589 10.43 26.88 13.02
C TYR A 589 10.23 28.39 12.98
N ILE A 590 11.29 29.11 12.58
CA ILE A 590 11.27 30.56 12.42
C ILE A 590 10.86 30.87 10.99
N VAL A 591 9.83 31.70 10.85
CA VAL A 591 9.37 32.22 9.54
C VAL A 591 9.51 33.74 9.44
N ASN A 592 9.64 34.42 10.57
CA ASN A 592 10.03 35.81 10.67
C ASN A 592 10.79 36.00 11.98
N CYS A 593 11.93 36.69 11.96
CA CYS A 593 12.81 36.86 13.10
C CYS A 593 12.85 38.31 13.56
N ASP A 594 12.68 38.53 14.85
CA ASP A 594 12.85 39.82 15.53
C ASP A 594 13.26 39.61 17.00
N ASP A 595 13.39 40.69 17.76
CA ASP A 595 13.79 40.66 19.19
C ASP A 595 12.90 39.73 20.04
N GLU A 596 11.61 39.65 19.74
CA GLU A 596 10.66 38.80 20.48
C GLU A 596 11.00 37.31 20.28
N VAL A 597 11.33 36.92 19.04
CA VAL A 597 11.77 35.55 18.70
C VAL A 597 13.11 35.24 19.37
N LEU A 598 14.07 36.17 19.31
CA LEU A 598 15.37 36.01 19.95
C LEU A 598 15.24 35.80 21.47
N ASP A 599 14.45 36.65 22.14
CA ASP A 599 14.23 36.57 23.59
C ASP A 599 13.52 35.29 24.02
N PHE A 600 12.60 34.78 23.20
CA PHE A 600 11.96 33.49 23.44
C PHE A 600 12.98 32.36 23.31
N LEU A 601 13.74 32.30 22.22
CA LEU A 601 14.67 31.22 21.93
C LEU A 601 15.90 31.22 22.86
N ARG A 602 16.28 32.35 23.47
CA ARG A 602 17.31 32.38 24.52
C ARG A 602 16.93 31.57 25.76
N LYS A 603 15.63 31.35 25.99
CA LYS A 603 15.10 30.60 27.13
C LYS A 603 14.97 29.10 26.84
N THR A 604 15.12 28.68 25.59
CA THR A 604 15.04 27.27 25.16
C THR A 604 16.42 26.62 25.23
N GLN A 605 16.49 25.31 25.46
CA GLN A 605 17.75 24.64 25.79
C GLN A 605 18.15 23.57 24.78
N ASN A 606 17.25 22.64 24.47
CA ASN A 606 17.60 21.40 23.77
C ASN A 606 16.94 21.30 22.40
N GLU A 607 15.98 22.17 22.11
CA GLU A 607 15.18 22.13 20.90
C GLU A 607 15.97 22.64 19.71
N ASN A 608 15.89 21.92 18.59
CA ASN A 608 16.44 22.35 17.32
C ASN A 608 15.55 23.46 16.73
N VAL A 609 16.19 24.42 16.07
CA VAL A 609 15.55 25.60 15.50
C VAL A 609 15.83 25.63 14.01
N TYR A 610 14.79 25.71 13.20
CA TYR A 610 14.87 25.63 11.75
C TYR A 610 14.51 26.96 11.11
N ILE A 611 15.31 27.35 10.13
CA ILE A 611 15.08 28.50 9.25
C ILE A 611 15.09 28.04 7.80
N ASN A 612 14.26 28.69 6.98
CA ASN A 612 14.28 28.51 5.53
C ASN A 612 15.42 29.32 4.93
N GLY A 613 16.32 28.68 4.20
CA GLY A 613 17.45 29.33 3.54
C GLY A 613 17.05 30.19 2.33
N TYR A 614 15.80 30.12 1.89
CA TYR A 614 15.25 30.99 0.86
C TYR A 614 14.58 32.25 1.40
N ASP A 615 14.21 32.29 2.69
CA ASP A 615 13.54 33.46 3.26
C ASP A 615 14.54 34.55 3.64
N ASP A 616 14.15 35.81 3.46
CA ASP A 616 14.96 36.94 3.90
C ASP A 616 15.06 36.98 5.43
N ILE A 617 16.29 37.04 5.94
CA ILE A 617 16.59 37.26 7.36
C ILE A 617 17.67 38.35 7.48
N ASN A 618 17.50 39.24 8.45
CA ASN A 618 18.53 40.24 8.74
C ASN A 618 19.81 39.54 9.21
N LEU A 619 20.96 39.98 8.69
CA LEU A 619 22.27 39.44 9.07
C LEU A 619 22.52 39.54 10.58
N GLU A 620 22.12 40.64 11.22
CA GLU A 620 22.27 40.83 12.66
C GLU A 620 21.43 39.81 13.45
N ASP A 621 20.18 39.59 13.04
CA ASP A 621 19.30 38.60 13.65
C ASP A 621 19.84 37.18 13.48
N TYR A 622 20.36 36.86 12.29
CA TYR A 622 20.98 35.57 12.02
C TYR A 622 22.23 35.34 12.89
N LEU A 623 23.14 36.32 12.96
CA LEU A 623 24.34 36.24 13.80
C LEU A 623 23.98 36.14 15.29
N ASN A 624 22.92 36.83 15.71
CA ASN A 624 22.39 36.71 17.07
C ASN A 624 21.88 35.29 17.35
N LEU A 625 21.06 34.72 16.47
CA LEU A 625 20.61 33.32 16.57
C LEU A 625 21.79 32.35 16.65
N GLU A 626 22.76 32.49 15.74
CA GLU A 626 23.94 31.63 15.68
C GLU A 626 24.76 31.67 16.98
N SER A 627 24.89 32.85 17.60
CA SER A 627 25.69 33.05 18.81
C SER A 627 25.28 32.16 20.00
N PHE A 628 23.96 31.93 20.18
CA PHE A 628 23.43 31.19 21.33
C PHE A 628 22.83 29.83 20.97
N LEU A 629 22.31 29.64 19.74
CA LEU A 629 21.79 28.34 19.29
C LEU A 629 22.90 27.41 18.79
N LYS A 630 23.93 27.95 18.13
CA LYS A 630 25.05 27.18 17.56
C LYS A 630 24.56 25.98 16.76
N GLU A 631 24.92 24.76 17.17
CA GLU A 631 24.54 23.51 16.50
C GLU A 631 23.03 23.26 16.45
N ARG A 632 22.23 23.93 17.30
CA ARG A 632 20.77 23.82 17.32
C ARG A 632 20.11 24.55 16.15
N LEU A 633 20.77 25.55 15.56
CA LEU A 633 20.25 26.27 14.40
C LEU A 633 20.51 25.47 13.12
N LYS A 634 19.44 25.14 12.39
CA LYS A 634 19.47 24.37 11.16
C LYS A 634 18.87 25.20 10.02
N MET A 635 19.65 25.41 8.97
CA MET A 635 19.16 26.03 7.73
C MET A 635 18.78 24.94 6.73
N VAL A 636 17.59 25.06 6.13
CA VAL A 636 17.02 24.08 5.21
C VAL A 636 16.63 24.77 3.90
N TYR A 637 16.85 24.07 2.78
CA TYR A 637 16.50 24.50 1.42
C TYR A 637 15.53 23.48 0.78
#